data_AF-A0A2U9B757-F1
#
_entry.id   AF-A0A2U9B757-F1
#
_cell.length_a   1.000
_cell.length_b   1.000
_cell.length_c   1.000
_cell.angle_alpha   90.00
_cell.angle_beta   90.00
_cell.angle_gamma   90.00
#
_symmetry.space_group_name_H-M   'P 1'
#
loop_
_entity.id
_entity.type
_entity.pdbx_description
1 polymer ?
#
loop_
_entity_poly.entity_id
_entity_poly.type
_entity_poly.pdbx_seq_one_letter_code
_entity_poly.pdbx_strand_id
1 'polypeptide(L)'
;MNQLLAVTTVLVALCCLGGVDSSAYDKIVTHSRIRARSEGPNVCALQQIMRTKKKYFSTCRNWYKGSICGKKAIVVFECCPGYMKLEGMRGCPAVAPIDHVYGTLGLIKATTTQQYADMSKLREEIEGKGSFTMFAPSNDAWEQLDPNVRAALESNVNIELYNALHFHMVNRRLLTKDMKDGMTVKSMYNDLGLYINHYSNGIVTVNCARIIHGNQVATNGVVHVIDRVISAVGNTIKDVLDVNDELSSFNAAALASGMMDKLDQSGHYTLFAPTNEAFDKLNPGYLERILGDKAVIAALVNYHLLNSVQCSEAIMAGTVYETAEGSNIEIGCDGDSLTVNGIKMVLKKDIVTSNGVIHLIDQVLIPDSAKEVMELVGESQSTFNDMVSELGLAAAMRPQTEYTLLAPLNAAFTNEVMSTEQSLLRYILENHILKLKVTLSELYNGQLLETLAGKLLRVFIYRTAVCIENACMVRGSKEGSNGALHLMNTLIRPAEETIYKLLISDGRFKIFLSLMETAGLTDLLKQEGSYTIFAPTDDAFDGLSREDFALLKSDLNVLRTILLYHLSNGVFINGGLEGGVTNLLKTFQGNNLQVMSVNNSIHVNSVDVPDSDLMATNGVIHVVKNVLYPGDLPVGRQDLMVLLKKLIRYIQIRFVSGYTYSEIPLTFIKKTITTTHYIQTVPDVTKMVNVIEGELPVTKVTKVVEGEPVITKVTRVIGVEPTVTNVVVEGEPVITKVTRVIGAEPTVTRVVVEGEPVITKVTRVIGAEPTVTRVVVGGEPEITKLTRVIQGDPTITKVTRLIEGAEFDADGKTITGGARYTTGNEPHIIEGPDFSKITTIHGNPSMIDAESDRITKLIKEGITGKASRRPPAGMRRARLVRRHHKPRQ
;
A
#
# COMPACT_ATOMS: atom_id res chain seq x y z
N MET A 1 45.64 -30.46 -18.60
CA MET A 1 44.17 -30.26 -18.66
C MET A 1 43.44 -30.90 -17.47
N ASN A 2 43.79 -32.13 -17.05
CA ASN A 2 43.12 -32.82 -15.94
C ASN A 2 43.35 -32.24 -14.53
N GLN A 3 44.47 -31.56 -14.25
CA GLN A 3 44.67 -30.91 -12.94
C GLN A 3 43.92 -29.58 -12.80
N LEU A 4 43.69 -28.86 -13.90
CA LEU A 4 42.88 -27.63 -13.87
C LEU A 4 41.40 -27.97 -13.65
N LEU A 5 40.93 -29.07 -14.27
CA LEU A 5 39.56 -29.58 -14.13
C LEU A 5 39.26 -30.05 -12.69
N ALA A 6 40.23 -30.69 -12.03
CA ALA A 6 40.13 -31.15 -10.65
C ALA A 6 40.08 -29.98 -9.64
N VAL A 7 40.87 -28.92 -9.85
CA VAL A 7 40.85 -27.73 -8.98
C VAL A 7 39.55 -26.94 -9.19
N THR A 8 39.04 -26.84 -10.41
CA THR A 8 37.74 -26.20 -10.67
C THR A 8 36.55 -27.01 -10.16
N THR A 9 36.60 -28.35 -10.18
CA THR A 9 35.52 -29.18 -9.61
C THR A 9 35.53 -29.16 -8.09
N VAL A 10 36.69 -29.03 -7.43
CA VAL A 10 36.77 -28.83 -5.97
C VAL A 10 36.30 -27.42 -5.58
N LEU A 11 36.64 -26.38 -6.33
CA LEU A 11 36.15 -25.01 -6.07
C LEU A 11 34.65 -24.85 -6.37
N VAL A 12 34.13 -25.48 -7.42
CA VAL A 12 32.69 -25.49 -7.72
C VAL A 12 31.92 -26.36 -6.74
N ALA A 13 32.49 -27.48 -6.26
CA ALA A 13 31.91 -28.24 -5.17
C ALA A 13 31.89 -27.44 -3.85
N LEU A 14 32.92 -26.64 -3.55
CA LEU A 14 32.93 -25.73 -2.39
C LEU A 14 31.97 -24.54 -2.52
N CYS A 15 31.70 -24.06 -3.74
CA CYS A 15 30.67 -23.03 -3.98
C CYS A 15 29.23 -23.60 -4.06
N CYS A 16 29.07 -24.90 -4.33
CA CYS A 16 27.79 -25.60 -4.37
C CYS A 16 27.46 -26.38 -3.08
N LEU A 17 28.34 -26.36 -2.07
CA LEU A 17 28.02 -26.79 -0.71
C LEU A 17 27.18 -25.72 -0.02
N GLY A 18 25.89 -25.70 -0.35
CA GLY A 18 24.82 -25.10 0.44
C GLY A 18 24.85 -23.58 0.54
N GLY A 19 23.88 -22.92 -0.09
CA GLY A 19 23.24 -21.81 0.60
C GLY A 19 22.75 -22.36 1.94
N VAL A 20 23.54 -22.21 3.00
CA VAL A 20 23.11 -22.59 4.34
C VAL A 20 21.92 -21.71 4.65
N ASP A 21 20.73 -22.30 4.76
CA ASP A 21 19.53 -21.61 5.22
C ASP A 21 19.86 -20.95 6.56
N SER A 22 20.16 -19.65 6.50
CA SER A 22 20.57 -18.85 7.65
C SER A 22 19.32 -18.23 8.24
N SER A 23 19.10 -18.52 9.53
CA SER A 23 17.96 -17.97 10.25
C SER A 23 18.07 -16.45 10.41
N ALA A 24 16.97 -15.77 10.75
CA ALA A 24 17.01 -14.33 11.03
C ALA A 24 18.01 -14.00 12.15
N TYR A 25 18.12 -14.88 13.16
CA TYR A 25 19.13 -14.79 14.22
C TYR A 25 20.56 -14.87 13.66
N ASP A 26 20.87 -15.88 12.84
CA ASP A 26 22.22 -16.09 12.30
C ASP A 26 22.68 -14.92 11.42
N LYS A 27 21.76 -14.36 10.63
CA LYS A 27 22.02 -13.16 9.81
C LYS A 27 22.42 -11.99 10.70
N ILE A 28 21.68 -11.73 11.79
CA ILE A 28 21.97 -10.60 12.68
C ILE A 28 23.26 -10.80 13.46
N VAL A 29 23.53 -12.02 13.95
CA VAL A 29 24.82 -12.34 14.60
C VAL A 29 25.98 -12.14 13.63
N THR A 30 25.82 -12.52 12.35
CA THR A 30 26.82 -12.29 11.31
C THR A 30 27.07 -10.80 11.09
N HIS A 31 26.02 -9.98 11.02
CA HIS A 31 26.17 -8.52 10.95
C HIS A 31 26.83 -7.93 12.21
N SER A 32 26.49 -8.45 13.39
CA SER A 32 27.10 -8.05 14.67
C SER A 32 28.61 -8.31 14.68
N ARG A 33 29.06 -9.47 14.15
CA ARG A 33 30.48 -9.79 13.94
C ARG A 33 31.19 -8.80 13.03
N ILE A 34 30.56 -8.45 11.91
CA ILE A 34 31.13 -7.49 10.95
C ILE A 34 31.36 -6.13 11.62
N ARG A 35 30.40 -5.68 12.46
CA ARG A 35 30.51 -4.41 13.21
C ARG A 35 31.63 -4.42 14.25
N ALA A 36 31.87 -5.56 14.88
CA ALA A 36 32.91 -5.73 15.90
C ALA A 36 34.28 -6.16 15.32
N ARG A 37 34.47 -6.16 13.99
CA ARG A 37 35.71 -6.64 13.36
C ARG A 37 36.96 -5.91 13.84
N SER A 38 36.83 -4.63 14.24
CA SER A 38 37.95 -3.87 14.82
C SER A 38 38.38 -4.41 16.19
N GLU A 39 37.47 -4.98 16.98
CA GLU A 39 37.75 -5.39 18.35
C GLU A 39 38.53 -6.70 18.46
N GLY A 40 38.55 -7.50 17.39
CA GLY A 40 39.31 -8.72 17.28
C GLY A 40 38.51 -9.88 16.67
N PRO A 41 39.10 -11.07 16.53
CA PRO A 41 38.41 -12.23 15.98
C PRO A 41 37.24 -12.65 16.88
N ASN A 42 36.13 -13.07 16.27
CA ASN A 42 34.93 -13.61 16.92
C ASN A 42 34.32 -12.75 18.04
N VAL A 43 34.51 -11.43 17.96
CA VAL A 43 33.80 -10.46 18.80
C VAL A 43 32.48 -10.10 18.13
N CYS A 44 31.44 -9.90 18.93
CA CYS A 44 30.12 -9.48 18.53
C CYS A 44 29.80 -8.13 19.16
N ALA A 45 29.17 -7.24 18.39
CA ALA A 45 28.68 -5.95 18.85
C ALA A 45 27.21 -6.06 19.26
N LEU A 46 26.91 -5.74 20.52
CA LEU A 46 25.56 -5.74 21.08
C LEU A 46 25.16 -4.31 21.46
N GLN A 47 23.87 -4.02 21.43
CA GLN A 47 23.33 -2.79 22.00
C GLN A 47 22.78 -3.07 23.39
N GLN A 48 23.30 -2.35 24.39
CA GLN A 48 22.80 -2.39 25.76
C GLN A 48 22.00 -1.13 26.04
N ILE A 49 20.78 -1.28 26.55
CA ILE A 49 19.96 -0.13 26.96
C ILE A 49 20.63 0.56 28.15
N MET A 50 20.79 1.89 28.09
CA MET A 50 21.42 2.64 29.19
C MET A 50 20.68 2.40 30.51
N ARG A 51 21.44 2.19 31.59
CA ARG A 51 20.94 1.92 32.95
C ARG A 51 20.21 0.58 33.13
N THR A 52 20.24 -0.32 32.16
CA THR A 52 19.75 -1.70 32.32
C THR A 52 20.83 -2.71 31.96
N LYS A 53 20.65 -3.98 32.33
CA LYS A 53 21.50 -5.10 31.90
C LYS A 53 21.06 -5.72 30.56
N LYS A 54 19.97 -5.23 29.95
CA LYS A 54 19.37 -5.83 28.74
C LYS A 54 20.23 -5.54 27.51
N LYS A 55 20.62 -6.60 26.81
CA LYS A 55 21.48 -6.56 25.62
C LYS A 55 20.77 -7.20 24.44
N TYR A 56 20.94 -6.60 23.27
CA TYR A 56 20.29 -7.03 22.04
C TYR A 56 21.28 -7.13 20.89
N PHE A 57 21.17 -8.22 20.12
CA PHE A 57 21.62 -8.27 18.74
C PHE A 57 20.62 -7.50 17.89
N SER A 58 20.99 -6.32 17.40
CA SER A 58 20.05 -5.46 16.67
C SER A 58 20.28 -5.46 15.17
N THR A 59 19.18 -5.36 14.43
CA THR A 59 19.16 -5.16 12.98
C THR A 59 19.91 -3.88 12.59
N CYS A 60 20.35 -3.75 11.34
CA CYS A 60 21.00 -2.51 10.87
C CYS A 60 20.11 -1.28 11.09
N ARG A 61 18.79 -1.40 10.86
CA ARG A 61 17.82 -0.31 11.07
C ARG A 61 17.82 0.15 12.53
N ASN A 62 17.75 -0.76 13.49
CA ASN A 62 17.75 -0.43 14.92
C ASN A 62 19.12 0.04 15.41
N TRP A 63 20.19 -0.51 14.86
CA TRP A 63 21.56 -0.12 15.18
C TRP A 63 21.80 1.38 14.96
N TYR A 64 21.45 1.89 13.76
CA TYR A 64 21.66 3.30 13.41
C TYR A 64 20.74 4.28 14.15
N LYS A 65 19.61 3.82 14.69
CA LYS A 65 18.75 4.66 15.55
C LYS A 65 19.46 5.06 16.86
N GLY A 66 20.39 4.23 17.35
CA GLY A 66 21.09 4.50 18.63
C GLY A 66 20.20 4.41 19.87
N SER A 67 18.97 3.91 19.73
CA SER A 67 17.99 3.75 20.81
C SER A 67 17.17 2.47 20.65
N ILE A 68 16.78 1.86 21.76
CA ILE A 68 15.86 0.72 21.84
C ILE A 68 14.77 1.10 22.82
N CYS A 69 13.49 0.90 22.47
CA CYS A 69 12.34 1.28 23.29
C CYS A 69 12.42 2.73 23.80
N GLY A 70 12.74 3.68 22.91
CA GLY A 70 12.87 5.10 23.26
C GLY A 70 14.05 5.47 24.17
N LYS A 71 14.82 4.50 24.67
CA LYS A 71 16.00 4.73 25.53
C LYS A 71 17.28 4.65 24.71
N LYS A 72 18.25 5.52 25.00
CA LYS A 72 19.57 5.45 24.36
C LYS A 72 20.20 4.09 24.64
N ALA A 73 20.84 3.52 23.62
CA ALA A 73 21.58 2.27 23.73
C ALA A 73 23.06 2.52 23.47
N ILE A 74 23.92 1.95 24.32
CA ILE A 74 25.37 1.96 24.15
C ILE A 74 25.81 0.68 23.46
N VAL A 75 26.91 0.74 22.72
CA VAL A 75 27.51 -0.43 22.09
C VAL A 75 28.43 -1.13 23.07
N VAL A 76 28.22 -2.44 23.25
CA VAL A 76 29.05 -3.32 24.08
C VAL A 76 29.60 -4.44 23.23
N PHE A 77 30.86 -4.82 23.48
CA PHE A 77 31.57 -5.83 22.73
C PHE A 77 31.81 -7.07 23.58
N GLU A 78 31.30 -8.21 23.13
CA GLU A 78 31.41 -9.49 23.82
C GLU A 78 31.84 -10.58 22.85
N CYS A 79 32.28 -11.72 23.38
CA CYS A 79 32.52 -12.87 22.51
C CYS A 79 31.21 -13.32 21.87
N CYS A 80 31.27 -13.62 20.58
CA CYS A 80 30.15 -14.25 19.92
C CYS A 80 29.85 -15.63 20.53
N PRO A 81 28.59 -16.11 20.43
CA PRO A 81 28.24 -17.44 20.91
C PRO A 81 29.22 -18.53 20.41
N GLY A 82 29.70 -19.37 21.34
CA GLY A 82 30.70 -20.42 21.09
C GLY A 82 32.18 -20.00 21.17
N TYR A 83 32.50 -18.74 21.48
CA TYR A 83 33.89 -18.25 21.54
C TYR A 83 34.23 -17.65 22.89
N MET A 84 35.51 -17.65 23.24
CA MET A 84 36.03 -17.13 24.51
C MET A 84 37.30 -16.31 24.33
N LYS A 85 37.57 -15.44 25.30
CA LYS A 85 38.82 -14.67 25.37
C LYS A 85 39.96 -15.56 25.88
N LEU A 86 41.16 -15.31 25.40
CA LEU A 86 42.40 -15.84 25.98
C LEU A 86 43.19 -14.68 26.59
N GLU A 87 43.82 -14.92 27.74
CA GLU A 87 44.62 -13.90 28.41
C GLU A 87 45.74 -13.38 27.50
N GLY A 88 45.93 -12.06 27.48
CA GLY A 88 46.91 -11.38 26.64
C GLY A 88 46.58 -11.30 25.14
N MET A 89 45.48 -11.91 24.67
CA MET A 89 45.08 -11.87 23.25
C MET A 89 43.92 -10.90 23.00
N ARG A 90 43.92 -10.27 21.82
CA ARG A 90 42.83 -9.38 21.38
C ARG A 90 41.63 -10.20 20.88
N GLY A 91 40.42 -9.76 21.23
CA GLY A 91 39.17 -10.39 20.80
C GLY A 91 38.89 -11.73 21.49
N CYS A 92 38.28 -12.66 20.75
CA CYS A 92 37.88 -13.98 21.23
C CYS A 92 38.46 -15.07 20.31
N PRO A 93 39.77 -15.31 20.37
CA PRO A 93 40.45 -16.20 19.42
C PRO A 93 40.19 -17.69 19.68
N ALA A 94 39.74 -18.06 20.88
CA ALA A 94 39.46 -19.44 21.24
C ALA A 94 37.98 -19.79 21.04
N VAL A 95 37.74 -21.05 20.67
CA VAL A 95 36.42 -21.67 20.73
C VAL A 95 36.22 -22.17 22.17
N ALA A 96 35.04 -21.95 22.73
CA ALA A 96 34.71 -22.49 24.05
C ALA A 96 34.84 -24.03 24.02
N PRO A 97 35.46 -24.67 25.03
CA PRO A 97 35.51 -26.12 25.08
C PRO A 97 34.10 -26.67 25.06
N ILE A 98 33.89 -27.74 24.29
CA ILE A 98 32.63 -28.47 24.34
C ILE A 98 32.67 -29.40 25.53
N ASP A 99 31.62 -29.36 26.32
CA ASP A 99 31.39 -30.27 27.45
C ASP A 99 29.99 -30.87 27.32
N HIS A 100 29.61 -31.80 28.19
CA HIS A 100 28.21 -32.21 28.28
C HIS A 100 27.31 -31.03 28.70
N VAL A 101 25.99 -31.19 28.58
CA VAL A 101 25.02 -30.11 28.85
C VAL A 101 25.22 -29.51 30.24
N TYR A 102 25.44 -30.33 31.27
CA TYR A 102 25.73 -29.84 32.64
C TYR A 102 26.98 -28.95 32.73
N GLY A 103 28.11 -29.37 32.15
CA GLY A 103 29.36 -28.59 32.18
C GLY A 103 29.23 -27.30 31.37
N THR A 104 28.49 -27.36 30.26
CA THR A 104 28.18 -26.21 29.41
C THR A 104 27.41 -25.11 30.16
N LEU A 105 26.52 -25.46 31.10
CA LEU A 105 25.84 -24.47 31.96
C LEU A 105 26.83 -23.60 32.75
N GLY A 106 27.91 -24.21 33.26
CA GLY A 106 28.99 -23.49 33.96
C GLY A 106 29.78 -22.58 33.01
N LEU A 107 30.12 -23.08 31.81
CA LEU A 107 30.87 -22.31 30.80
C LEU A 107 30.13 -21.03 30.37
N ILE A 108 28.81 -21.10 30.28
CA ILE A 108 27.95 -19.97 29.86
C ILE A 108 27.45 -19.13 31.04
N LYS A 109 27.95 -19.41 32.26
CA LYS A 109 27.60 -18.72 33.51
C LYS A 109 26.12 -18.83 33.93
N ALA A 110 25.42 -19.88 33.50
CA ALA A 110 24.09 -20.24 34.03
C ALA A 110 24.25 -21.07 35.32
N THR A 111 24.99 -20.54 36.29
CA THR A 111 25.45 -21.28 37.48
C THR A 111 24.29 -21.68 38.40
N THR A 112 23.24 -20.86 38.51
CA THR A 112 22.07 -21.21 39.32
C THR A 112 21.32 -22.40 38.72
N THR A 113 21.11 -22.41 37.40
CA THR A 113 20.53 -23.56 36.69
C THR A 113 21.41 -24.81 36.82
N GLN A 114 22.74 -24.65 36.79
CA GLN A 114 23.67 -25.75 37.03
C GLN A 114 23.55 -26.34 38.44
N GLN A 115 23.48 -25.47 39.46
CA GLN A 115 23.28 -25.89 40.86
C GLN A 115 21.95 -26.62 41.05
N TYR A 116 20.87 -26.10 40.47
CA TYR A 116 19.57 -26.75 40.55
C TYR A 116 19.53 -28.09 39.80
N ALA A 117 20.26 -28.24 38.70
CA ALA A 117 20.39 -29.52 38.02
C ALA A 117 21.13 -30.56 38.88
N ASP A 118 22.12 -30.13 39.67
CA ASP A 118 22.82 -30.98 40.64
C ASP A 118 21.90 -31.39 41.80
N MET A 119 21.20 -30.42 42.40
CA MET A 119 20.30 -30.65 43.54
C MET A 119 19.08 -31.52 43.21
N SER A 120 18.58 -31.45 41.98
CA SER A 120 17.41 -32.21 41.51
C SER A 120 17.74 -33.61 40.98
N LYS A 121 19.01 -34.03 40.99
CA LYS A 121 19.51 -35.27 40.37
C LYS A 121 19.42 -35.31 38.84
N LEU A 122 19.05 -34.21 38.19
CA LEU A 122 19.05 -34.09 36.73
C LEU A 122 20.46 -34.25 36.15
N ARG A 123 21.50 -33.86 36.92
CA ARG A 123 22.89 -33.89 36.49
C ARG A 123 23.30 -35.20 35.81
N GLU A 124 23.01 -36.36 36.42
CA GLU A 124 23.44 -37.66 35.91
C GLU A 124 22.89 -37.92 34.48
N GLU A 125 21.67 -37.47 34.20
CA GLU A 125 21.05 -37.59 32.88
C GLU A 125 21.73 -36.70 31.84
N ILE A 126 21.95 -35.42 32.18
CA ILE A 126 22.53 -34.43 31.26
C ILE A 126 24.07 -34.46 31.17
N GLU A 127 24.74 -35.27 31.99
CA GLU A 127 26.12 -35.74 31.78
C GLU A 127 26.17 -37.02 30.93
N GLY A 128 25.09 -37.82 30.97
CA GLY A 128 24.97 -39.12 30.35
C GLY A 128 24.77 -39.10 28.83
N LYS A 129 24.36 -40.26 28.30
CA LYS A 129 24.11 -40.45 26.87
C LYS A 129 22.76 -39.84 26.47
N GLY A 130 22.74 -39.14 25.35
CA GLY A 130 21.52 -38.55 24.80
C GLY A 130 21.81 -37.41 23.84
N SER A 131 20.75 -36.76 23.39
CA SER A 131 20.82 -35.53 22.62
C SER A 131 19.78 -34.59 23.20
N PHE A 132 20.21 -33.56 23.92
CA PHE A 132 19.31 -32.68 24.66
C PHE A 132 19.35 -31.25 24.12
N THR A 133 18.25 -30.52 24.29
CA THR A 133 18.25 -29.06 24.27
C THR A 133 17.84 -28.57 25.64
N MET A 134 18.66 -27.73 26.26
CA MET A 134 18.36 -27.10 27.54
C MET A 134 18.14 -25.61 27.34
N PHE A 135 16.93 -25.13 27.62
CA PHE A 135 16.62 -23.70 27.72
C PHE A 135 16.95 -23.21 29.13
N ALA A 136 18.23 -22.96 29.41
CA ALA A 136 18.70 -22.63 30.74
C ALA A 136 18.31 -21.20 31.15
N PRO A 137 17.52 -20.99 32.22
CA PRO A 137 17.32 -19.64 32.73
C PRO A 137 18.64 -19.05 33.21
N SER A 138 18.84 -17.77 32.94
CA SER A 138 19.99 -17.02 33.46
C SER A 138 19.92 -16.87 34.98
N ASN A 139 21.04 -16.50 35.62
CA ASN A 139 21.03 -16.21 37.06
C ASN A 139 20.07 -15.06 37.41
N ASP A 140 20.09 -13.99 36.61
CA ASP A 140 19.16 -12.85 36.75
C ASP A 140 17.69 -13.32 36.63
N ALA A 141 17.40 -14.35 35.81
CA ALA A 141 16.05 -14.90 35.65
C ALA A 141 15.56 -15.62 36.93
N TRP A 142 16.42 -16.38 37.59
CA TRP A 142 16.10 -17.02 38.87
C TRP A 142 16.00 -16.02 40.03
N GLU A 143 16.75 -14.92 39.99
CA GLU A 143 16.63 -13.81 40.95
C GLU A 143 15.32 -13.03 40.80
N GLN A 144 14.80 -12.94 39.57
CA GLN A 144 13.54 -12.25 39.27
C GLN A 144 12.30 -13.13 39.44
N LEU A 145 12.47 -14.44 39.67
CA LEU A 145 11.37 -15.34 39.96
C LEU A 145 10.70 -14.95 41.28
N ASP A 146 9.37 -15.06 41.36
CA ASP A 146 8.63 -14.82 42.59
C ASP A 146 9.24 -15.60 43.77
N PRO A 147 9.53 -14.96 44.91
CA PRO A 147 10.20 -15.62 46.02
C PRO A 147 9.45 -16.84 46.57
N ASN A 148 8.11 -16.84 46.54
CA ASN A 148 7.32 -17.98 47.01
C ASN A 148 7.38 -19.13 46.01
N VAL A 149 7.31 -18.83 44.71
CA VAL A 149 7.49 -19.85 43.65
C VAL A 149 8.88 -20.46 43.72
N ARG A 150 9.91 -19.63 43.89
CA ARG A 150 11.30 -20.10 44.03
C ARG A 150 11.46 -20.99 45.27
N ALA A 151 10.95 -20.55 46.43
CA ALA A 151 11.01 -21.33 47.65
C ALA A 151 10.25 -22.67 47.53
N ALA A 152 9.12 -22.70 46.82
CA ALA A 152 8.38 -23.93 46.56
C ALA A 152 9.22 -24.93 45.75
N LEU A 153 9.91 -24.48 44.69
CA LEU A 153 10.81 -25.30 43.90
C LEU A 153 11.99 -25.83 44.74
N GLU A 154 12.61 -24.97 45.54
CA GLU A 154 13.74 -25.32 46.41
C GLU A 154 13.35 -26.27 47.56
N SER A 155 12.10 -26.22 48.02
CA SER A 155 11.59 -27.10 49.08
C SER A 155 11.39 -28.54 48.63
N ASN A 156 11.15 -28.78 47.34
CA ASN A 156 10.90 -30.10 46.77
C ASN A 156 11.77 -30.36 45.53
N VAL A 157 13.08 -30.48 45.77
CA VAL A 157 14.08 -30.57 44.70
C VAL A 157 13.94 -31.83 43.83
N ASN A 158 13.49 -32.94 44.41
CA ASN A 158 13.41 -34.23 43.71
C ASN A 158 12.21 -34.33 42.76
N ILE A 159 11.19 -33.49 42.94
CA ILE A 159 9.95 -33.55 42.15
C ILE A 159 9.73 -32.22 41.46
N GLU A 160 9.46 -31.15 42.21
CA GLU A 160 9.08 -29.85 41.63
C GLU A 160 10.22 -29.21 40.83
N LEU A 161 11.42 -29.14 41.42
CA LEU A 161 12.58 -28.58 40.71
C LEU A 161 13.00 -29.46 39.53
N TYR A 162 13.00 -30.79 39.71
CA TYR A 162 13.30 -31.74 38.64
C TYR A 162 12.34 -31.58 37.44
N ASN A 163 11.04 -31.54 37.73
CA ASN A 163 9.98 -31.36 36.73
C ASN A 163 10.06 -30.00 36.05
N ALA A 164 10.31 -28.94 36.82
CA ALA A 164 10.50 -27.59 36.28
C ALA A 164 11.69 -27.57 35.31
N LEU A 165 12.83 -28.16 35.65
CA LEU A 165 13.98 -28.22 34.75
C LEU A 165 13.72 -29.12 33.54
N HIS A 166 13.02 -30.25 33.69
CA HIS A 166 12.59 -31.08 32.56
C HIS A 166 11.66 -30.33 31.60
N PHE A 167 10.84 -29.42 32.10
CA PHE A 167 10.02 -28.56 31.26
C PHE A 167 10.88 -27.61 30.41
N HIS A 168 12.06 -27.22 30.89
CA HIS A 168 13.02 -26.43 30.12
C HIS A 168 13.84 -27.27 29.13
N MET A 169 13.58 -28.58 29.01
CA MET A 169 14.37 -29.50 28.21
C MET A 169 13.59 -30.11 27.05
N VAL A 170 14.30 -30.43 25.97
CA VAL A 170 13.80 -31.22 24.84
C VAL A 170 14.76 -32.38 24.60
N ASN A 171 14.23 -33.58 24.31
CA ASN A 171 14.98 -34.81 24.08
C ASN A 171 15.63 -34.92 22.68
N ARG A 172 15.94 -33.79 22.05
CA ARG A 172 16.74 -33.68 20.83
C ARG A 172 17.46 -32.35 20.78
N ARG A 173 18.56 -32.28 20.04
CA ARG A 173 19.24 -31.02 19.74
C ARG A 173 18.40 -30.14 18.79
N LEU A 174 18.13 -28.91 19.22
CA LEU A 174 17.37 -27.89 18.49
C LEU A 174 18.18 -26.59 18.47
N LEU A 175 18.70 -26.19 17.32
CA LEU A 175 19.39 -24.91 17.16
C LEU A 175 18.41 -23.78 16.85
N THR A 176 18.82 -22.51 17.00
CA THR A 176 17.97 -21.36 16.65
C THR A 176 17.50 -21.37 15.20
N LYS A 177 18.26 -22.00 14.29
CA LYS A 177 17.85 -22.17 12.88
C LYS A 177 16.75 -23.21 12.68
N ASP A 178 16.58 -24.12 13.63
CA ASP A 178 15.56 -25.17 13.61
C ASP A 178 14.28 -24.68 14.32
N MET A 179 14.38 -23.60 15.11
CA MET A 179 13.30 -22.93 15.84
C MET A 179 12.51 -22.00 14.93
N LYS A 180 11.54 -22.56 14.19
CA LYS A 180 10.65 -21.77 13.33
C LYS A 180 9.60 -21.02 14.15
N ASP A 181 9.12 -19.91 13.59
CA ASP A 181 8.02 -19.15 14.19
C ASP A 181 6.74 -19.99 14.30
N GLY A 182 6.03 -19.86 15.43
CA GLY A 182 4.83 -20.66 15.75
C GLY A 182 5.08 -22.15 16.01
N MET A 183 6.34 -22.59 16.14
CA MET A 183 6.65 -24.00 16.37
C MET A 183 6.34 -24.39 17.82
N THR A 184 5.62 -25.50 18.01
CA THR A 184 5.47 -26.14 19.33
C THR A 184 6.37 -27.37 19.42
N VAL A 185 7.14 -27.47 20.51
CA VAL A 185 8.04 -28.60 20.79
C VAL A 185 7.63 -29.26 22.10
N LYS A 186 7.60 -30.58 22.15
CA LYS A 186 7.35 -31.30 23.41
C LYS A 186 8.56 -31.16 24.33
N SER A 187 8.32 -30.71 25.56
CA SER A 187 9.31 -30.74 26.62
C SER A 187 9.51 -32.17 27.14
N MET A 188 10.55 -32.38 27.95
CA MET A 188 10.80 -33.64 28.64
C MET A 188 9.93 -33.82 29.90
N TYR A 189 9.08 -32.83 30.24
CA TYR A 189 8.12 -32.93 31.33
C TYR A 189 6.71 -33.17 30.78
N ASN A 190 6.19 -34.38 30.97
CA ASN A 190 4.82 -34.79 30.58
C ASN A 190 4.44 -34.44 29.13
N ASP A 191 5.41 -34.41 28.21
CA ASP A 191 5.21 -34.00 26.81
C ASP A 191 4.59 -32.59 26.64
N LEU A 192 4.65 -31.74 27.67
CA LEU A 192 4.03 -30.42 27.66
C LEU A 192 4.69 -29.51 26.62
N GLY A 193 3.90 -28.66 25.97
CA GLY A 193 4.35 -27.82 24.87
C GLY A 193 5.26 -26.67 25.29
N LEU A 194 6.35 -26.51 24.55
CA LEU A 194 7.20 -25.33 24.50
C LEU A 194 6.88 -24.57 23.22
N TYR A 195 6.47 -23.31 23.37
CA TYR A 195 5.98 -22.45 22.31
C TYR A 195 7.11 -21.55 21.82
N ILE A 196 7.56 -21.79 20.60
CA ILE A 196 8.71 -21.13 19.98
C ILE A 196 8.20 -20.07 19.01
N ASN A 197 8.69 -18.84 19.16
CA ASN A 197 8.45 -17.75 18.20
C ASN A 197 9.78 -17.19 17.69
N HIS A 198 9.86 -16.92 16.38
CA HIS A 198 11.04 -16.38 15.72
C HIS A 198 10.68 -15.14 14.93
N TYR A 199 11.07 -13.99 15.47
CA TYR A 199 10.73 -12.69 14.92
C TYR A 199 11.69 -12.27 13.80
N SER A 200 11.19 -11.44 12.89
CA SER A 200 11.96 -10.90 11.75
C SER A 200 13.16 -10.04 12.18
N ASN A 201 13.13 -9.50 13.39
CA ASN A 201 14.26 -8.81 14.03
C ASN A 201 15.29 -9.76 14.66
N GLY A 202 15.16 -11.07 14.41
CA GLY A 202 16.04 -12.15 14.83
C GLY A 202 15.94 -12.54 16.30
N ILE A 203 15.04 -11.93 17.07
CA ILE A 203 14.73 -12.37 18.43
C ILE A 203 14.03 -13.73 18.35
N VAL A 204 14.44 -14.65 19.21
CA VAL A 204 13.82 -15.97 19.39
C VAL A 204 13.33 -16.06 20.82
N THR A 205 12.10 -16.53 21.02
CA THR A 205 11.52 -16.72 22.34
C THR A 205 10.97 -18.12 22.53
N VAL A 206 11.04 -18.63 23.75
CA VAL A 206 10.40 -19.87 24.20
C VAL A 206 9.45 -19.53 25.34
N ASN A 207 8.15 -19.76 25.18
CA ASN A 207 7.10 -19.30 26.12
C ASN A 207 7.30 -17.82 26.49
N CYS A 208 7.54 -16.97 25.48
CA CYS A 208 7.89 -15.55 25.63
C CYS A 208 9.14 -15.20 26.46
N ALA A 209 9.93 -16.18 26.90
CA ALA A 209 11.27 -15.95 27.41
C ALA A 209 12.26 -15.84 26.24
N ARG A 210 12.98 -14.73 26.15
CA ARG A 210 13.92 -14.46 25.06
C ARG A 210 15.21 -15.23 25.25
N ILE A 211 15.71 -15.82 24.17
CA ILE A 211 17.05 -16.41 24.13
C ILE A 211 18.08 -15.27 24.12
N ILE A 212 18.84 -15.14 25.20
CA ILE A 212 19.94 -14.16 25.35
C ILE A 212 21.18 -14.68 24.62
N HIS A 213 21.52 -15.95 24.86
CA HIS A 213 22.68 -16.61 24.28
C HIS A 213 22.27 -17.97 23.73
N GLY A 214 22.09 -18.06 22.41
CA GLY A 214 21.71 -19.30 21.74
C GLY A 214 22.90 -20.11 21.22
N ASN A 215 22.64 -21.37 20.90
CA ASN A 215 23.52 -22.30 20.17
C ASN A 215 24.83 -22.67 20.88
N GLN A 216 24.80 -22.84 22.21
CA GLN A 216 25.97 -23.30 22.95
C GLN A 216 26.05 -24.83 22.85
N VAL A 217 26.87 -25.31 21.91
CA VAL A 217 26.95 -26.74 21.57
C VAL A 217 27.62 -27.52 22.71
N ALA A 218 26.96 -28.59 23.13
CA ALA A 218 27.46 -29.56 24.10
C ALA A 218 27.75 -30.91 23.41
N THR A 219 28.53 -31.78 24.05
CA THR A 219 28.87 -33.13 23.53
C THR A 219 27.62 -34.00 23.35
N ASN A 220 26.63 -33.83 24.22
CA ASN A 220 25.35 -34.55 24.21
C ASN A 220 24.15 -33.61 24.00
N GLY A 221 24.33 -32.43 23.40
CA GLY A 221 23.21 -31.52 23.18
C GLY A 221 23.53 -30.08 22.77
N VAL A 222 22.65 -29.16 23.17
CA VAL A 222 22.81 -27.72 23.03
C VAL A 222 22.15 -26.99 24.20
N VAL A 223 22.74 -25.88 24.62
CA VAL A 223 22.18 -25.00 25.65
C VAL A 223 21.84 -23.64 25.04
N HIS A 224 20.67 -23.12 25.40
CA HIS A 224 20.24 -21.75 25.11
C HIS A 224 19.94 -21.03 26.42
N VAL A 225 20.61 -19.92 26.69
CA VAL A 225 20.32 -19.12 27.89
C VAL A 225 19.09 -18.26 27.64
N ILE A 226 18.08 -18.36 28.49
CA ILE A 226 16.84 -17.58 28.42
C ILE A 226 16.75 -16.55 29.56
N ASP A 227 16.00 -15.48 29.33
CA ASP A 227 15.88 -14.35 30.26
C ASP A 227 14.82 -14.50 31.35
N ARG A 228 14.09 -15.63 31.39
CA ARG A 228 13.07 -15.93 32.38
C ARG A 228 13.01 -17.42 32.68
N VAL A 229 12.60 -17.78 33.88
CA VAL A 229 12.18 -19.15 34.19
C VAL A 229 10.81 -19.37 33.53
N ILE A 230 10.69 -20.38 32.67
CA ILE A 230 9.43 -20.71 32.00
C ILE A 230 8.64 -21.73 32.81
N SER A 231 7.31 -21.64 32.73
CA SER A 231 6.39 -22.54 33.44
C SER A 231 5.49 -23.25 32.44
N ALA A 232 5.03 -24.43 32.83
CA ALA A 232 4.04 -25.19 32.09
C ALA A 232 2.78 -24.36 31.88
N VAL A 233 2.26 -24.34 30.65
CA VAL A 233 1.00 -23.71 30.29
C VAL A 233 0.07 -24.76 29.71
N GLY A 234 -1.10 -24.92 30.32
CA GLY A 234 -2.16 -25.82 29.84
C GLY A 234 -3.41 -25.07 29.36
N ASN A 235 -3.67 -23.92 29.97
CA ASN A 235 -4.88 -23.13 29.77
C ASN A 235 -4.86 -22.41 28.42
N THR A 236 -6.00 -22.38 27.72
CA THR A 236 -6.24 -21.52 26.55
C THR A 236 -6.45 -20.06 27.00
N ILE A 237 -6.54 -19.12 26.04
CA ILE A 237 -6.94 -17.74 26.36
C ILE A 237 -8.32 -17.73 27.02
N LYS A 238 -9.28 -18.52 26.51
CA LYS A 238 -10.61 -18.66 27.10
C LYS A 238 -10.53 -19.10 28.57
N ASP A 239 -9.77 -20.15 28.86
CA ASP A 239 -9.62 -20.66 30.24
C ASP A 239 -9.08 -19.59 31.21
N VAL A 240 -8.14 -18.75 30.75
CA VAL A 240 -7.62 -17.65 31.56
C VAL A 240 -8.69 -16.56 31.80
N LEU A 241 -9.51 -16.25 30.79
CA LEU A 241 -10.62 -15.30 30.94
C LEU A 241 -11.72 -15.82 31.89
N ASP A 242 -11.97 -17.12 31.89
CA ASP A 242 -13.00 -17.76 32.73
C ASP A 242 -12.64 -17.77 34.23
N VAL A 243 -11.35 -17.73 34.56
CA VAL A 243 -10.84 -17.84 35.95
C VAL A 243 -10.39 -16.50 36.52
N ASN A 244 -10.03 -15.52 35.69
CA ASN A 244 -9.49 -14.25 36.16
C ASN A 244 -10.59 -13.21 36.44
N ASP A 245 -10.86 -12.96 37.73
CA ASP A 245 -11.86 -11.99 38.19
C ASP A 245 -11.62 -10.55 37.66
N GLU A 246 -10.35 -10.15 37.45
CA GLU A 246 -9.97 -8.83 36.90
C GLU A 246 -10.41 -8.64 35.44
N LEU A 247 -10.78 -9.73 34.75
CA LEU A 247 -11.17 -9.75 33.34
C LEU A 247 -12.67 -10.07 33.13
N SER A 248 -13.47 -10.11 34.19
CA SER A 248 -14.89 -10.49 34.13
C SER A 248 -15.71 -9.62 33.15
N SER A 249 -15.44 -8.30 33.09
CA SER A 249 -16.09 -7.39 32.13
C SER A 249 -15.74 -7.73 30.68
N PHE A 250 -14.47 -8.00 30.39
CA PHE A 250 -14.03 -8.42 29.07
C PHE A 250 -14.55 -9.82 28.71
N ASN A 251 -14.62 -10.74 29.68
CA ASN A 251 -15.17 -12.07 29.46
C ASN A 251 -16.65 -11.99 29.05
N ALA A 252 -17.45 -11.16 29.74
CA ALA A 252 -18.85 -10.91 29.36
C ALA A 252 -18.98 -10.33 27.93
N ALA A 253 -18.11 -9.38 27.56
CA ALA A 253 -18.02 -8.83 26.21
C ALA A 253 -17.67 -9.91 25.16
N ALA A 254 -16.66 -10.74 25.43
CA ALA A 254 -16.24 -11.82 24.55
C ALA A 254 -17.35 -12.87 24.37
N LEU A 255 -18.08 -13.21 25.44
CA LEU A 255 -19.25 -14.07 25.38
C LEU A 255 -20.37 -13.48 24.51
N ALA A 256 -20.72 -12.21 24.72
CA ALA A 256 -21.77 -11.52 23.95
C ALA A 256 -21.43 -11.39 22.46
N SER A 257 -20.15 -11.19 22.12
CA SER A 257 -19.66 -11.16 20.74
C SER A 257 -19.66 -12.53 20.03
N GLY A 258 -19.74 -13.64 20.77
CA GLY A 258 -19.56 -14.99 20.23
C GLY A 258 -18.09 -15.34 19.92
N MET A 259 -17.13 -14.68 20.56
CA MET A 259 -15.70 -14.89 20.33
C MET A 259 -15.08 -15.99 21.19
N MET A 260 -15.79 -16.52 22.19
CA MET A 260 -15.28 -17.53 23.11
C MET A 260 -14.78 -18.79 22.41
N ASP A 261 -15.49 -19.26 21.37
CA ASP A 261 -15.05 -20.42 20.59
C ASP A 261 -13.70 -20.18 19.90
N LYS A 262 -13.47 -18.97 19.37
CA LYS A 262 -12.20 -18.59 18.73
C LYS A 262 -11.07 -18.47 19.76
N LEU A 263 -11.37 -18.01 20.97
CA LEU A 263 -10.38 -17.90 22.06
C LEU A 263 -10.03 -19.24 22.70
N ASP A 264 -10.82 -20.29 22.45
CA ASP A 264 -10.55 -21.67 22.85
C ASP A 264 -9.82 -22.48 21.77
N GLN A 265 -10.04 -22.13 20.49
CA GLN A 265 -9.44 -22.81 19.36
C GLN A 265 -7.91 -22.75 19.40
N SER A 266 -7.28 -23.82 18.91
CA SER A 266 -5.84 -23.86 18.69
C SER A 266 -5.43 -22.79 17.68
N GLY A 267 -4.38 -22.05 17.99
CA GLY A 267 -3.90 -20.95 17.17
C GLY A 267 -2.73 -20.23 17.82
N HIS A 268 -2.37 -19.08 17.23
CA HIS A 268 -1.30 -18.22 17.70
C HIS A 268 -1.84 -16.81 17.82
N TYR A 269 -2.38 -16.48 19.00
CA TYR A 269 -3.04 -15.20 19.22
C TYR A 269 -2.25 -14.28 20.15
N THR A 270 -2.46 -12.98 20.02
CA THR A 270 -2.14 -12.00 21.06
C THR A 270 -3.42 -11.32 21.47
N LEU A 271 -3.81 -11.44 22.74
CA LEU A 271 -4.94 -10.72 23.29
C LEU A 271 -4.43 -9.57 24.16
N PHE A 272 -4.83 -8.35 23.83
CA PHE A 272 -4.73 -7.23 24.76
C PHE A 272 -6.01 -7.21 25.60
N ALA A 273 -5.97 -7.78 26.80
CA ALA A 273 -7.16 -7.95 27.64
C ALA A 273 -7.38 -6.73 28.55
N PRO A 274 -8.40 -5.90 28.32
CA PRO A 274 -8.73 -4.80 29.22
C PRO A 274 -9.25 -5.31 30.57
N THR A 275 -8.74 -4.75 31.66
CA THR A 275 -9.22 -5.07 33.01
C THR A 275 -10.58 -4.44 33.30
N ASN A 276 -11.25 -4.84 34.38
CA ASN A 276 -12.50 -4.21 34.82
C ASN A 276 -12.34 -2.69 35.00
N GLU A 277 -11.21 -2.25 35.56
CA GLU A 277 -10.91 -0.82 35.73
C GLU A 277 -10.77 -0.08 34.39
N ALA A 278 -10.41 -0.78 33.31
CA ALA A 278 -10.40 -0.21 31.97
C ALA A 278 -11.84 0.03 31.46
N PHE A 279 -12.78 -0.87 31.76
CA PHE A 279 -14.20 -0.68 31.45
C PHE A 279 -14.85 0.39 32.31
N ASP A 280 -14.47 0.51 33.59
CA ASP A 280 -14.96 1.54 34.50
C ASP A 280 -14.59 2.97 34.07
N LYS A 281 -13.54 3.12 33.24
CA LYS A 281 -13.13 4.40 32.64
C LYS A 281 -13.99 4.81 31.44
N LEU A 282 -14.87 3.93 30.94
CA LEU A 282 -15.78 4.26 29.84
C LEU A 282 -16.88 5.21 30.31
N ASN A 283 -17.42 6.00 29.38
CA ASN A 283 -18.52 6.90 29.69
C ASN A 283 -19.78 6.10 30.11
N PRO A 284 -20.58 6.60 31.07
CA PRO A 284 -21.84 5.95 31.45
C PRO A 284 -22.75 5.74 30.24
N GLY A 285 -23.36 4.56 30.10
CA GLY A 285 -24.22 4.21 28.96
C GLY A 285 -23.47 3.63 27.75
N TYR A 286 -22.14 3.75 27.69
CA TYR A 286 -21.33 3.30 26.56
C TYR A 286 -21.33 1.77 26.44
N LEU A 287 -21.20 1.06 27.57
CA LEU A 287 -21.17 -0.39 27.59
C LEU A 287 -22.53 -0.97 27.20
N GLU A 288 -23.62 -0.42 27.73
CA GLU A 288 -24.99 -0.80 27.38
C GLU A 288 -25.26 -0.63 25.89
N ARG A 289 -24.77 0.46 25.30
CA ARG A 289 -24.86 0.72 23.87
C ARG A 289 -24.13 -0.34 23.05
N ILE A 290 -22.86 -0.61 23.38
CA ILE A 290 -22.05 -1.59 22.64
C ILE A 290 -22.64 -3.00 22.77
N LEU A 291 -23.04 -3.41 23.97
CA LEU A 291 -23.63 -4.73 24.20
C LEU A 291 -24.98 -4.91 23.49
N GLY A 292 -25.68 -3.82 23.18
CA GLY A 292 -26.92 -3.83 22.42
C GLY A 292 -26.77 -4.18 20.94
N ASP A 293 -25.56 -4.05 20.37
CA ASP A 293 -25.29 -4.33 18.95
C ASP A 293 -24.19 -5.39 18.80
N LYS A 294 -24.59 -6.55 18.27
CA LYS A 294 -23.70 -7.71 18.08
C LYS A 294 -22.51 -7.40 17.15
N ALA A 295 -22.69 -6.56 16.13
CA ALA A 295 -21.62 -6.20 15.21
C ALA A 295 -20.60 -5.29 15.91
N VAL A 296 -21.08 -4.33 16.70
CA VAL A 296 -20.24 -3.37 17.44
C VAL A 296 -19.41 -4.08 18.52
N ILE A 297 -20.02 -4.95 19.34
CA ILE A 297 -19.28 -5.70 20.36
C ILE A 297 -18.28 -6.68 19.72
N ALA A 298 -18.63 -7.30 18.59
CA ALA A 298 -17.70 -8.16 17.85
C ALA A 298 -16.50 -7.39 17.30
N ALA A 299 -16.72 -6.18 16.75
CA ALA A 299 -15.64 -5.31 16.32
C ALA A 299 -14.73 -4.93 17.51
N LEU A 300 -15.32 -4.53 18.64
CA LEU A 300 -14.57 -4.19 19.86
C LEU A 300 -13.67 -5.34 20.32
N VAL A 301 -14.22 -6.55 20.47
CA VAL A 301 -13.46 -7.72 20.95
C VAL A 301 -12.38 -8.13 19.94
N ASN A 302 -12.69 -8.12 18.64
CA ASN A 302 -11.69 -8.45 17.61
C ASN A 302 -10.57 -7.41 17.50
N TYR A 303 -10.83 -6.14 17.84
CA TYR A 303 -9.80 -5.09 17.82
C TYR A 303 -8.73 -5.28 18.92
N HIS A 304 -9.06 -6.04 19.98
CA HIS A 304 -8.11 -6.43 21.02
C HIS A 304 -7.28 -7.68 20.68
N LEU A 305 -7.60 -8.36 19.57
CA LEU A 305 -7.02 -9.65 19.20
C LEU A 305 -6.12 -9.52 17.97
N LEU A 306 -4.90 -10.07 18.03
CA LEU A 306 -4.06 -10.28 16.86
C LEU A 306 -4.01 -11.76 16.50
N ASN A 307 -3.91 -12.08 15.20
CA ASN A 307 -3.72 -13.44 14.69
C ASN A 307 -2.24 -13.87 14.63
N SER A 308 -1.42 -13.35 15.55
CA SER A 308 0.00 -13.73 15.72
C SER A 308 0.43 -13.53 17.17
N VAL A 309 1.49 -14.22 17.63
CA VAL A 309 2.01 -14.10 18.99
C VAL A 309 3.09 -13.01 19.08
N GLN A 310 2.81 -11.96 19.83
CA GLN A 310 3.71 -10.82 20.05
C GLN A 310 4.15 -10.80 21.51
N CYS A 311 5.25 -11.50 21.81
CA CYS A 311 5.89 -11.46 23.12
C CYS A 311 6.55 -10.10 23.36
N SER A 312 6.55 -9.62 24.61
CA SER A 312 7.02 -8.27 24.93
C SER A 312 8.49 -8.03 24.59
N GLU A 313 9.34 -9.04 24.80
CA GLU A 313 10.77 -8.98 24.51
C GLU A 313 11.09 -8.98 23.01
N ALA A 314 10.11 -9.26 22.14
CA ALA A 314 10.27 -9.14 20.69
C ALA A 314 10.14 -7.70 20.20
N ILE A 315 9.48 -6.83 20.97
CA ILE A 315 9.19 -5.44 20.58
C ILE A 315 10.36 -4.55 20.96
N MET A 316 11.08 -4.04 19.96
CA MET A 316 12.23 -3.14 20.15
C MET A 316 11.95 -1.68 19.75
N ALA A 317 10.89 -1.48 18.97
CA ALA A 317 10.45 -0.20 18.42
C ALA A 317 8.97 -0.32 18.02
N GLY A 318 8.34 0.83 17.73
CA GLY A 318 6.97 0.88 17.19
C GLY A 318 6.86 0.11 15.86
N THR A 319 5.89 -0.81 15.82
CA THR A 319 5.56 -1.65 14.68
C THR A 319 4.05 -1.76 14.56
N VAL A 320 3.54 -1.71 13.33
CA VAL A 320 2.10 -1.74 13.05
C VAL A 320 1.67 -3.19 12.82
N TYR A 321 0.55 -3.56 13.44
CA TYR A 321 -0.07 -4.89 13.34
C TYR A 321 -1.55 -4.75 12.99
N GLU A 322 -2.01 -5.60 12.09
CA GLU A 322 -3.43 -5.73 11.76
C GLU A 322 -4.13 -6.56 12.85
N THR A 323 -5.22 -6.02 13.39
CA THR A 323 -6.06 -6.71 14.37
C THR A 323 -7.02 -7.69 13.69
N ALA A 324 -7.67 -8.56 14.45
CA ALA A 324 -8.70 -9.46 13.92
C ALA A 324 -9.95 -8.70 13.42
N GLU A 325 -10.10 -7.43 13.78
CA GLU A 325 -11.16 -6.55 13.25
C GLU A 325 -10.82 -6.00 11.86
N GLY A 326 -9.52 -5.97 11.50
CA GLY A 326 -8.99 -5.48 10.22
C GLY A 326 -8.28 -4.12 10.32
N SER A 327 -8.61 -3.33 11.35
CA SER A 327 -7.89 -2.09 11.64
C SER A 327 -6.51 -2.35 12.23
N ASN A 328 -5.60 -1.39 12.04
CA ASN A 328 -4.23 -1.47 12.52
C ASN A 328 -4.06 -0.89 13.94
N ILE A 329 -3.17 -1.49 14.73
CA ILE A 329 -2.65 -0.93 15.98
C ILE A 329 -1.12 -0.84 15.92
N GLU A 330 -0.54 0.18 16.55
CA GLU A 330 0.91 0.27 16.74
C GLU A 330 1.30 -0.34 18.08
N ILE A 331 2.14 -1.36 18.06
CA ILE A 331 2.76 -1.93 19.26
C ILE A 331 4.21 -1.47 19.32
N GLY A 332 4.55 -0.82 20.42
CA GLY A 332 5.87 -0.28 20.70
C GLY A 332 6.31 -0.54 22.13
N CYS A 333 7.34 0.17 22.55
CA CYS A 333 7.86 0.10 23.90
C CYS A 333 8.54 1.42 24.29
N ASP A 334 8.44 1.79 25.56
CA ASP A 334 9.23 2.87 26.18
C ASP A 334 9.85 2.36 27.48
N GLY A 335 11.16 2.10 27.44
CA GLY A 335 11.85 1.34 28.49
C GLY A 335 11.36 -0.10 28.54
N ASP A 336 10.95 -0.54 29.73
CA ASP A 336 10.44 -1.90 29.96
C ASP A 336 8.91 -2.03 29.75
N SER A 337 8.22 -0.90 29.57
CA SER A 337 6.78 -0.84 29.33
C SER A 337 6.47 -1.02 27.85
N LEU A 338 5.56 -1.95 27.53
CA LEU A 338 4.93 -2.01 26.21
C LEU A 338 3.98 -0.82 26.03
N THR A 339 3.87 -0.34 24.81
CA THR A 339 2.95 0.73 24.43
C THR A 339 2.02 0.24 23.32
N VAL A 340 0.74 0.58 23.40
CA VAL A 340 -0.24 0.36 22.34
C VAL A 340 -0.70 1.72 21.85
N ASN A 341 -0.61 1.98 20.55
CA ASN A 341 -0.84 3.29 19.92
C ASN A 341 -0.07 4.44 20.60
N GLY A 342 1.15 4.15 21.06
CA GLY A 342 2.02 5.10 21.77
C GLY A 342 1.69 5.31 23.26
N ILE A 343 0.63 4.69 23.78
CA ILE A 343 0.17 4.84 25.17
C ILE A 343 0.72 3.69 26.03
N LYS A 344 1.24 4.00 27.23
CA LYS A 344 1.74 3.03 28.22
C LYS A 344 0.60 2.41 29.04
N MET A 345 -0.26 1.66 28.37
CA MET A 345 -1.45 1.06 28.99
C MET A 345 -1.25 -0.38 29.49
N VAL A 346 -0.17 -1.06 29.09
CA VAL A 346 0.04 -2.47 29.44
C VAL A 346 0.46 -2.60 30.91
N LEU A 347 -0.40 -3.20 31.74
CA LEU A 347 -0.21 -3.41 33.18
C LEU A 347 0.62 -4.67 33.46
N LYS A 348 0.28 -5.76 32.79
CA LYS A 348 0.93 -7.07 32.95
C LYS A 348 1.10 -7.69 31.58
N LYS A 349 2.33 -8.15 31.30
CA LYS A 349 2.74 -8.63 29.97
C LYS A 349 3.13 -10.11 30.01
N ASP A 350 3.05 -10.75 28.85
CA ASP A 350 3.49 -12.12 28.61
C ASP A 350 2.79 -13.17 29.50
N ILE A 351 1.47 -13.10 29.64
CA ILE A 351 0.71 -14.24 30.19
C ILE A 351 0.55 -15.25 29.07
N VAL A 352 1.42 -16.27 29.07
CA VAL A 352 1.45 -17.30 28.03
C VAL A 352 0.32 -18.29 28.22
N THR A 353 -0.37 -18.63 27.13
CA THR A 353 -1.43 -19.65 27.07
C THR A 353 -1.07 -20.70 26.03
N SER A 354 -1.87 -21.77 25.94
CA SER A 354 -1.64 -22.85 24.98
C SER A 354 -1.89 -22.47 23.52
N ASN A 355 -2.64 -21.39 23.27
CA ASN A 355 -2.99 -20.87 21.95
C ASN A 355 -2.60 -19.38 21.74
N GLY A 356 -1.77 -18.81 22.61
CA GLY A 356 -1.36 -17.41 22.46
C GLY A 356 -0.68 -16.77 23.66
N VAL A 357 -0.76 -15.44 23.69
CA VAL A 357 -0.26 -14.60 24.79
C VAL A 357 -1.28 -13.52 25.13
N ILE A 358 -1.44 -13.23 26.41
CA ILE A 358 -2.29 -12.17 26.93
C ILE A 358 -1.42 -11.05 27.53
N HIS A 359 -1.75 -9.80 27.20
CA HIS A 359 -1.23 -8.60 27.84
C HIS A 359 -2.41 -7.85 28.46
N LEU A 360 -2.40 -7.63 29.77
CA LEU A 360 -3.45 -6.85 30.45
C LEU A 360 -3.24 -5.38 30.17
N ILE A 361 -4.31 -4.67 29.82
CA ILE A 361 -4.30 -3.24 29.53
C ILE A 361 -5.26 -2.47 30.43
N ASP A 362 -4.92 -1.22 30.74
CA ASP A 362 -5.71 -0.37 31.63
C ASP A 362 -6.72 0.54 30.91
N GLN A 363 -6.85 0.38 29.58
CA GLN A 363 -7.77 1.13 28.73
C GLN A 363 -8.39 0.18 27.70
N VAL A 364 -9.67 0.39 27.38
CA VAL A 364 -10.34 -0.36 26.30
C VAL A 364 -9.93 0.23 24.94
N LEU A 365 -9.48 -0.61 24.03
CA LEU A 365 -9.20 -0.26 22.65
C LEU A 365 -10.52 -0.20 21.86
N ILE A 366 -10.92 1.00 21.44
CA ILE A 366 -12.17 1.20 20.70
C ILE A 366 -11.86 1.43 19.22
N PRO A 367 -12.22 0.50 18.31
CA PRO A 367 -12.07 0.71 16.87
C PRO A 367 -13.03 1.79 16.38
N ASP A 368 -12.69 2.44 15.27
CA ASP A 368 -13.57 3.45 14.67
C ASP A 368 -14.94 2.87 14.29
N SER A 369 -14.99 1.61 13.83
CA SER A 369 -16.23 0.87 13.51
C SER A 369 -17.18 0.71 14.71
N ALA A 370 -16.69 0.83 15.95
CA ALA A 370 -17.49 0.78 17.16
C ALA A 370 -17.85 2.17 17.73
N LYS A 371 -17.38 3.24 17.09
CA LYS A 371 -17.68 4.63 17.48
C LYS A 371 -18.88 5.15 16.72
N GLU A 372 -19.69 5.97 17.39
CA GLU A 372 -20.68 6.78 16.71
C GLU A 372 -20.02 7.89 15.89
N VAL A 373 -20.73 8.43 14.90
CA VAL A 373 -20.17 9.39 13.94
C VAL A 373 -19.57 10.65 14.61
N MET A 374 -20.15 11.12 15.71
CA MET A 374 -19.62 12.27 16.47
C MET A 374 -18.34 11.92 17.25
N GLU A 375 -18.19 10.66 17.67
CA GLU A 375 -16.99 10.15 18.35
C GLU A 375 -15.81 9.96 17.38
N LEU A 376 -16.06 9.95 16.06
CA LEU A 376 -15.01 9.90 15.04
C LEU A 376 -14.27 11.23 14.90
N VAL A 377 -14.91 12.35 15.29
CA VAL A 377 -14.40 13.71 15.12
C VAL A 377 -13.18 13.90 16.03
N GLY A 378 -12.04 14.22 15.41
CA GLY A 378 -10.76 14.35 16.12
C GLY A 378 -10.38 15.79 16.43
N GLU A 379 -9.20 15.96 17.04
CA GLU A 379 -8.61 17.25 17.41
C GLU A 379 -8.53 18.27 16.26
N SER A 380 -8.31 17.81 15.03
CA SER A 380 -8.19 18.70 13.86
C SER A 380 -9.54 19.25 13.37
N GLN A 381 -10.66 18.79 13.95
CA GLN A 381 -12.04 19.25 13.71
C GLN A 381 -12.72 19.63 15.04
N SER A 382 -11.96 19.86 16.12
CA SER A 382 -12.54 20.20 17.44
C SER A 382 -13.46 21.41 17.38
N THR A 383 -13.11 22.45 16.63
CA THR A 383 -13.98 23.63 16.46
C THR A 383 -15.31 23.28 15.79
N PHE A 384 -15.32 22.37 14.82
CA PHE A 384 -16.56 21.89 14.22
C PHE A 384 -17.40 21.11 15.24
N ASN A 385 -16.77 20.23 16.03
CA ASN A 385 -17.43 19.45 17.08
C ASN A 385 -18.11 20.33 18.12
N ASP A 386 -17.40 21.35 18.59
CA ASP A 386 -17.89 22.31 19.59
C ASP A 386 -19.11 23.05 19.04
N MET A 387 -19.04 23.58 17.82
CA MET A 387 -20.15 24.33 17.21
C MET A 387 -21.39 23.45 16.95
N VAL A 388 -21.20 22.21 16.47
CA VAL A 388 -22.30 21.25 16.26
C VAL A 388 -22.98 20.90 17.60
N SER A 389 -22.21 20.83 18.68
CA SER A 389 -22.73 20.56 20.02
C SER A 389 -23.44 21.78 20.63
N GLU A 390 -22.81 22.95 20.61
CA GLU A 390 -23.35 24.21 21.18
C GLU A 390 -24.64 24.66 20.49
N LEU A 391 -24.74 24.47 19.17
CA LEU A 391 -25.94 24.79 18.40
C LEU A 391 -27.02 23.70 18.48
N GLY A 392 -26.79 22.64 19.26
CA GLY A 392 -27.76 21.56 19.49
C GLY A 392 -28.03 20.69 18.26
N LEU A 393 -27.12 20.68 17.28
CA LEU A 393 -27.21 19.81 16.10
C LEU A 393 -26.88 18.36 16.46
N ALA A 394 -25.88 18.14 17.33
CA ALA A 394 -25.55 16.81 17.85
C ALA A 394 -26.75 16.16 18.55
N ALA A 395 -27.48 16.92 19.38
CA ALA A 395 -28.66 16.42 20.09
C ALA A 395 -29.86 16.14 19.16
N ALA A 396 -29.90 16.80 17.99
CA ALA A 396 -30.93 16.56 16.97
C ALA A 396 -30.65 15.30 16.14
N MET A 397 -29.40 14.82 16.12
CA MET A 397 -29.02 13.57 15.48
C MET A 397 -29.51 12.39 16.29
N ARG A 398 -30.32 11.50 15.70
CA ARG A 398 -30.85 10.34 16.43
C ARG A 398 -29.81 9.23 16.45
N PRO A 399 -29.61 8.52 17.59
CA PRO A 399 -28.58 7.48 17.68
C PRO A 399 -28.72 6.34 16.65
N GLN A 400 -29.97 6.01 16.27
CA GLN A 400 -30.32 4.91 15.37
C GLN A 400 -30.41 5.31 13.89
N THR A 401 -30.10 6.56 13.56
CA THR A 401 -30.11 7.03 12.18
C THR A 401 -28.68 7.22 11.70
N GLU A 402 -28.48 6.87 10.43
CA GLU A 402 -27.18 6.97 9.81
C GLU A 402 -26.89 8.39 9.29
N TYR A 403 -25.66 8.86 9.50
CA TYR A 403 -25.25 10.19 9.08
C TYR A 403 -23.88 10.19 8.39
N THR A 404 -23.63 11.23 7.59
CA THR A 404 -22.27 11.56 7.16
C THR A 404 -21.92 12.98 7.60
N LEU A 405 -20.81 13.12 8.30
CA LEU A 405 -20.28 14.41 8.70
C LEU A 405 -19.23 14.87 7.68
N LEU A 406 -19.47 16.01 7.05
CA LEU A 406 -18.52 16.70 6.20
C LEU A 406 -17.79 17.74 7.06
N ALA A 407 -16.86 17.31 7.92
CA ALA A 407 -16.29 18.14 8.97
C ALA A 407 -15.10 19.00 8.46
N PRO A 408 -15.21 20.35 8.46
CA PRO A 408 -14.10 21.22 8.11
C PRO A 408 -12.95 21.15 9.12
N LEU A 409 -11.72 21.38 8.65
CA LEU A 409 -10.57 21.60 9.52
C LEU A 409 -10.78 22.86 10.38
N ASN A 410 -10.18 22.90 11.58
CA ASN A 410 -10.25 24.07 12.49
C ASN A 410 -9.85 25.40 11.80
N ALA A 411 -8.91 25.35 10.85
CA ALA A 411 -8.48 26.52 10.08
C ALA A 411 -9.58 27.17 9.22
N ALA A 412 -10.68 26.45 8.94
CA ALA A 412 -11.83 26.98 8.20
C ALA A 412 -12.69 27.94 9.04
N PHE A 413 -12.60 27.90 10.36
CA PHE A 413 -13.36 28.73 11.29
C PHE A 413 -12.60 30.02 11.63
N THR A 414 -12.54 30.93 10.65
CA THR A 414 -11.91 32.25 10.83
C THR A 414 -12.72 33.14 11.78
N ASN A 415 -12.10 34.23 12.28
CA ASN A 415 -12.80 35.20 13.13
C ASN A 415 -14.09 35.75 12.49
N GLU A 416 -14.11 35.89 11.16
CA GLU A 416 -15.29 36.32 10.41
C GLU A 416 -16.42 35.28 10.50
N VAL A 417 -16.09 34.00 10.29
CA VAL A 417 -17.04 32.89 10.44
C VAL A 417 -17.56 32.85 11.88
N MET A 418 -16.68 32.97 12.87
CA MET A 418 -17.06 32.93 14.29
C MET A 418 -17.90 34.15 14.72
N SER A 419 -17.84 35.26 13.98
CA SER A 419 -18.66 36.45 14.21
C SER A 419 -20.02 36.43 13.49
N THR A 420 -20.30 35.38 12.70
CA THR A 420 -21.55 35.23 11.95
C THR A 420 -22.73 35.01 12.90
N GLU A 421 -23.93 35.49 12.53
CA GLU A 421 -25.14 35.24 13.29
C GLU A 421 -25.37 33.73 13.52
N GLN A 422 -25.74 33.34 14.74
CA GLN A 422 -25.88 31.94 15.12
C GLN A 422 -26.89 31.17 14.26
N SER A 423 -27.97 31.82 13.82
CA SER A 423 -28.97 31.24 12.91
C SER A 423 -28.34 30.85 11.56
N LEU A 424 -27.52 31.73 11.01
CA LEU A 424 -26.82 31.50 9.75
C LEU A 424 -25.71 30.46 9.91
N LEU A 425 -24.93 30.52 10.99
CA LEU A 425 -23.90 29.51 11.29
C LEU A 425 -24.52 28.12 11.46
N ARG A 426 -25.66 28.02 12.18
CA ARG A 426 -26.42 26.78 12.31
C ARG A 426 -26.83 26.23 10.93
N TYR A 427 -27.40 27.08 10.07
CA TYR A 427 -27.78 26.68 8.72
C TYR A 427 -26.57 26.24 7.87
N ILE A 428 -25.41 26.89 8.01
CA ILE A 428 -24.17 26.45 7.36
C ILE A 428 -23.79 25.06 7.85
N LEU A 429 -23.80 24.79 9.16
CA LEU A 429 -23.45 23.49 9.72
C LEU A 429 -24.47 22.39 9.39
N GLU A 430 -25.75 22.71 9.28
CA GLU A 430 -26.77 21.76 8.78
C GLU A 430 -26.46 21.29 7.34
N ASN A 431 -25.76 22.10 6.55
CA ASN A 431 -25.25 21.71 5.23
C ASN A 431 -23.97 20.86 5.27
N HIS A 432 -23.37 20.65 6.44
CA HIS A 432 -22.22 19.76 6.64
C HIS A 432 -22.63 18.38 7.19
N ILE A 433 -23.94 18.13 7.34
CA ILE A 433 -24.46 16.85 7.84
C ILE A 433 -25.40 16.26 6.79
N LEU A 434 -25.11 15.05 6.33
CA LEU A 434 -25.92 14.31 5.37
C LEU A 434 -26.86 13.33 6.08
N LYS A 435 -28.04 13.10 5.48
CA LYS A 435 -29.10 12.22 6.03
C LYS A 435 -28.83 10.71 5.92
N LEU A 436 -27.74 10.33 5.26
CA LEU A 436 -27.37 8.94 5.00
C LEU A 436 -25.88 8.76 5.28
N LYS A 437 -25.49 7.54 5.66
CA LYS A 437 -24.08 7.12 5.66
C LYS A 437 -23.62 6.94 4.22
N VAL A 438 -22.61 7.69 3.84
CA VAL A 438 -21.97 7.64 2.52
C VAL A 438 -20.49 7.45 2.76
N THR A 439 -19.95 6.31 2.34
CA THR A 439 -18.52 6.02 2.48
C THR A 439 -17.73 6.64 1.32
N LEU A 440 -16.41 6.81 1.51
CA LEU A 440 -15.55 7.37 0.46
C LEU A 440 -15.61 6.55 -0.85
N SER A 441 -15.75 5.23 -0.75
CA SER A 441 -15.86 4.32 -1.90
C SER A 441 -17.18 4.42 -2.66
N GLU A 442 -18.23 4.95 -2.04
CA GLU A 442 -19.55 5.10 -2.67
C GLU A 442 -19.68 6.41 -3.46
N LEU A 443 -18.75 7.36 -3.26
CA LEU A 443 -18.78 8.63 -3.97
C LEU A 443 -18.49 8.44 -5.46
N TYR A 444 -19.33 9.06 -6.31
CA TYR A 444 -19.12 9.11 -7.75
C TYR A 444 -19.32 10.51 -8.32
N ASN A 445 -18.69 10.79 -9.47
CA ASN A 445 -18.74 12.11 -10.08
C ASN A 445 -20.16 12.46 -10.53
N GLY A 446 -20.65 13.65 -10.15
CA GLY A 446 -22.00 14.13 -10.44
C GLY A 446 -23.07 13.62 -9.48
N GLN A 447 -22.70 12.91 -8.41
CA GLN A 447 -23.64 12.52 -7.36
C GLN A 447 -24.20 13.76 -6.64
N LEU A 448 -25.47 13.66 -6.22
CA LEU A 448 -26.15 14.66 -5.41
C LEU A 448 -26.35 14.12 -3.99
N LEU A 449 -25.89 14.87 -2.99
CA LEU A 449 -25.97 14.50 -1.58
C LEU A 449 -26.95 15.42 -0.85
N GLU A 450 -27.94 14.84 -0.18
CA GLU A 450 -28.95 15.61 0.56
C GLU A 450 -28.48 15.92 2.00
N THR A 451 -28.48 17.20 2.34
CA THR A 451 -28.09 17.70 3.68
C THR A 451 -29.27 17.71 4.64
N LEU A 452 -29.01 17.87 5.95
CA LEU A 452 -30.06 18.10 6.95
C LEU A 452 -30.87 19.37 6.68
N ALA A 453 -30.23 20.41 6.12
CA ALA A 453 -30.92 21.63 5.69
C ALA A 453 -31.81 21.43 4.45
N GLY A 454 -31.83 20.24 3.83
CA GLY A 454 -32.62 19.93 2.64
C GLY A 454 -32.01 20.46 1.34
N LYS A 455 -30.71 20.83 1.34
CA LYS A 455 -29.99 21.20 0.12
C LYS A 455 -29.36 19.97 -0.53
N LEU A 456 -29.12 20.06 -1.83
CA LEU A 456 -28.40 19.06 -2.60
C LEU A 456 -26.99 19.58 -2.89
N LEU A 457 -25.98 18.84 -2.45
CA LEU A 457 -24.57 19.12 -2.72
C LEU A 457 -24.08 18.26 -3.87
N ARG A 458 -23.34 18.85 -4.81
CA ARG A 458 -22.76 18.15 -5.95
C ARG A 458 -21.38 17.60 -5.62
N VAL A 459 -21.13 16.35 -6.00
CA VAL A 459 -19.83 15.69 -5.86
C VAL A 459 -19.03 15.82 -7.17
N PHE A 460 -17.80 16.29 -7.06
CA PHE A 460 -16.83 16.40 -8.14
C PHE A 460 -15.64 15.50 -7.83
N ILE A 461 -15.40 14.50 -8.69
CA ILE A 461 -14.25 13.60 -8.57
C ILE A 461 -13.23 13.95 -9.64
N TYR A 462 -12.07 14.39 -9.18
CA TYR A 462 -10.90 14.67 -9.98
C TYR A 462 -9.89 13.53 -9.90
N ARG A 463 -8.78 13.66 -10.63
CA ARG A 463 -7.73 12.63 -10.64
C ARG A 463 -7.10 12.42 -9.26
N THR A 464 -6.95 13.50 -8.49
CA THR A 464 -6.20 13.53 -7.22
C THR A 464 -6.99 14.11 -6.05
N ALA A 465 -8.24 14.52 -6.28
CA ALA A 465 -9.08 15.19 -5.30
C ALA A 465 -10.55 14.77 -5.44
N VAL A 466 -11.28 14.77 -4.33
CA VAL A 466 -12.73 14.63 -4.28
C VAL A 466 -13.26 15.90 -3.62
N CYS A 467 -14.18 16.59 -4.26
CA CYS A 467 -14.74 17.83 -3.75
C CYS A 467 -16.27 17.76 -3.73
N ILE A 468 -16.85 18.41 -2.73
CA ILE A 468 -18.29 18.53 -2.53
C ILE A 468 -18.58 20.04 -2.55
N GLU A 469 -19.29 20.50 -3.58
CA GLU A 469 -19.41 21.93 -3.90
C GLU A 469 -18.02 22.61 -3.99
N ASN A 470 -17.79 23.68 -3.22
CA ASN A 470 -16.53 24.43 -3.19
C ASN A 470 -15.45 23.80 -2.29
N ALA A 471 -15.80 22.83 -1.44
CA ALA A 471 -14.89 22.28 -0.44
C ALA A 471 -14.35 20.92 -0.91
N CYS A 472 -13.06 20.68 -0.68
CA CYS A 472 -12.41 19.43 -1.06
C CYS A 472 -12.06 18.59 0.16
N MET A 473 -12.17 17.27 -0.02
CA MET A 473 -11.86 16.30 1.01
C MET A 473 -10.35 16.26 1.29
N VAL A 474 -10.01 16.12 2.55
CA VAL A 474 -8.65 15.88 3.05
C VAL A 474 -8.54 14.41 3.46
N ARG A 475 -7.33 13.86 3.42
CA ARG A 475 -7.07 12.51 3.94
C ARG A 475 -7.52 12.41 5.40
N GLY A 476 -8.09 11.26 5.76
CA GLY A 476 -8.54 10.99 7.12
C GLY A 476 -10.03 10.67 7.25
N SER A 477 -10.71 10.30 6.15
CA SER A 477 -12.06 9.75 6.24
C SER A 477 -12.11 8.54 7.18
N LYS A 478 -13.14 8.47 8.00
CA LYS A 478 -13.38 7.39 8.96
C LYS A 478 -14.79 6.85 8.82
N GLU A 479 -14.98 5.61 9.22
CA GLU A 479 -16.27 4.95 9.24
C GLU A 479 -16.56 4.46 10.66
N GLY A 480 -17.77 4.73 11.13
CA GLY A 480 -18.27 4.31 12.42
C GLY A 480 -19.55 3.49 12.32
N SER A 481 -20.09 3.15 13.48
CA SER A 481 -21.24 2.25 13.63
C SER A 481 -22.49 2.82 12.98
N ASN A 482 -22.74 4.12 13.14
CA ASN A 482 -23.92 4.82 12.59
C ASN A 482 -23.56 5.94 11.60
N GLY A 483 -22.36 5.94 11.02
CA GLY A 483 -22.04 6.99 10.05
C GLY A 483 -20.64 6.99 9.48
N ALA A 484 -20.37 8.01 8.68
CA ALA A 484 -19.06 8.27 8.10
C ALA A 484 -18.62 9.71 8.40
N LEU A 485 -17.31 9.90 8.57
CA LEU A 485 -16.68 11.21 8.73
C LEU A 485 -15.80 11.47 7.51
N HIS A 486 -15.95 12.64 6.93
CA HIS A 486 -15.15 13.15 5.82
C HIS A 486 -14.56 14.50 6.21
N LEU A 487 -13.23 14.61 6.20
CA LEU A 487 -12.54 15.84 6.53
C LEU A 487 -12.58 16.77 5.34
N MET A 488 -12.97 18.03 5.54
CA MET A 488 -13.08 19.04 4.49
C MET A 488 -12.04 20.15 4.72
N ASN A 489 -11.44 20.65 3.64
CA ASN A 489 -10.44 21.72 3.74
C ASN A 489 -11.03 23.10 4.14
N THR A 490 -12.32 23.33 3.87
CA THR A 490 -13.04 24.57 4.15
C THR A 490 -14.53 24.31 4.37
N LEU A 491 -15.29 25.37 4.69
CA LEU A 491 -16.74 25.33 4.81
C LEU A 491 -17.42 25.16 3.44
N ILE A 492 -18.41 24.29 3.38
CA ILE A 492 -19.29 24.08 2.24
C ILE A 492 -20.26 25.25 2.14
N ARG A 493 -20.34 25.83 0.95
CA ARG A 493 -21.24 26.91 0.55
C ARG A 493 -22.05 26.44 -0.65
N PRO A 494 -23.27 25.91 -0.43
CA PRO A 494 -24.13 25.45 -1.53
C PRO A 494 -24.43 26.61 -2.49
N ALA A 495 -24.35 26.36 -3.80
CA ALA A 495 -24.71 27.36 -4.77
C ALA A 495 -26.24 27.61 -4.78
N GLU A 496 -26.64 28.90 -4.80
CA GLU A 496 -28.06 29.29 -4.78
C GLU A 496 -28.53 29.96 -6.07
N GLU A 497 -27.59 30.49 -6.85
CA GLU A 497 -27.86 31.26 -8.06
C GLU A 497 -27.21 30.64 -9.29
N THR A 498 -27.80 30.88 -10.46
CA THR A 498 -27.21 30.48 -11.75
C THR A 498 -26.05 31.40 -12.11
N ILE A 499 -25.19 30.97 -13.04
CA ILE A 499 -24.10 31.78 -13.57
C ILE A 499 -24.60 33.15 -14.03
N TYR A 500 -25.72 33.17 -14.76
CA TYR A 500 -26.31 34.42 -15.25
C TYR A 500 -26.67 35.41 -14.13
N LYS A 501 -27.27 34.93 -13.04
CA LYS A 501 -27.67 35.79 -11.90
C LYS A 501 -26.46 36.34 -11.16
N LEU A 502 -25.45 35.51 -10.90
CA LEU A 502 -24.21 35.91 -10.24
C LEU A 502 -23.44 36.97 -11.04
N LEU A 503 -23.34 36.80 -12.37
CA LEU A 503 -22.66 37.79 -13.22
C LEU A 503 -23.41 39.13 -13.26
N ILE A 504 -24.74 39.12 -13.19
CA ILE A 504 -25.55 40.35 -13.16
C ILE A 504 -25.41 41.07 -11.82
N SER A 505 -25.44 40.34 -10.71
CA SER A 505 -25.41 40.92 -9.36
C SER A 505 -24.04 41.52 -9.02
N ASP A 506 -22.94 40.92 -9.50
CA ASP A 506 -21.58 41.44 -9.31
C ASP A 506 -21.36 42.81 -10.01
N GLY A 507 -21.95 42.99 -11.20
CA GLY A 507 -21.95 44.27 -11.91
C GLY A 507 -20.64 44.63 -12.63
N ARG A 508 -19.55 43.86 -12.47
CA ARG A 508 -18.28 44.01 -13.22
C ARG A 508 -18.29 43.33 -14.60
N PHE A 509 -19.40 42.72 -15.02
CA PHE A 509 -19.49 41.90 -16.24
C PHE A 509 -20.46 42.47 -17.29
N LYS A 510 -20.77 43.77 -17.25
CA LYS A 510 -21.81 44.39 -18.10
C LYS A 510 -21.49 44.27 -19.58
N ILE A 511 -20.24 44.49 -19.96
CA ILE A 511 -19.77 44.39 -21.35
C ILE A 511 -19.87 42.93 -21.81
N PHE A 512 -19.37 42.00 -20.99
CA PHE A 512 -19.43 40.57 -21.30
C PHE A 512 -20.87 40.07 -21.49
N LEU A 513 -21.78 40.44 -20.58
CA LEU A 513 -23.20 40.09 -20.68
C LEU A 513 -23.86 40.70 -21.93
N SER A 514 -23.54 41.95 -22.29
CA SER A 514 -24.02 42.58 -23.53
C SER A 514 -23.52 41.85 -24.79
N LEU A 515 -22.29 41.35 -24.78
CA LEU A 515 -21.73 40.56 -25.88
C LEU A 515 -22.41 39.18 -25.98
N MET A 516 -22.66 38.52 -24.84
CA MET A 516 -23.41 37.26 -24.78
C MET A 516 -24.83 37.41 -25.33
N GLU A 517 -25.50 38.53 -25.02
CA GLU A 517 -26.82 38.87 -25.56
C GLU A 517 -26.76 39.11 -27.08
N THR A 518 -25.81 39.91 -27.54
CA THR A 518 -25.61 40.19 -28.97
C THR A 518 -25.33 38.90 -29.76
N ALA A 519 -24.59 37.96 -29.18
CA ALA A 519 -24.29 36.67 -29.79
C ALA A 519 -25.44 35.65 -29.73
N GLY A 520 -26.49 35.91 -28.96
CA GLY A 520 -27.58 34.98 -28.68
C GLY A 520 -27.16 33.78 -27.83
N LEU A 521 -26.22 33.98 -26.90
CA LEU A 521 -25.66 32.94 -26.03
C LEU A 521 -26.11 33.06 -24.56
N THR A 522 -26.93 34.06 -24.23
CA THR A 522 -27.39 34.32 -22.84
C THR A 522 -28.08 33.11 -22.20
N ASP A 523 -28.81 32.31 -22.99
CA ASP A 523 -29.53 31.15 -22.46
C ASP A 523 -28.58 30.05 -21.96
N LEU A 524 -27.35 29.96 -22.51
CA LEU A 524 -26.34 29.01 -21.99
C LEU A 524 -25.96 29.31 -20.54
N LEU A 525 -26.01 30.58 -20.12
CA LEU A 525 -25.70 30.98 -18.74
C LEU A 525 -26.85 30.67 -17.77
N LYS A 526 -28.05 30.39 -18.29
CA LYS A 526 -29.27 30.11 -17.52
C LYS A 526 -29.63 28.63 -17.49
N GLN A 527 -29.27 27.90 -18.54
CA GLN A 527 -29.58 26.48 -18.67
C GLN A 527 -28.96 25.65 -17.55
N GLU A 528 -29.67 24.61 -17.14
CA GLU A 528 -29.14 23.61 -16.22
C GLU A 528 -27.99 22.85 -16.87
N GLY A 529 -26.96 22.54 -16.08
CA GLY A 529 -25.79 21.86 -16.57
C GLY A 529 -24.63 21.93 -15.59
N SER A 530 -23.46 21.57 -16.09
CA SER A 530 -22.20 21.63 -15.36
C SER A 530 -21.20 22.33 -16.25
N TYR A 531 -21.02 23.62 -16.02
CA TYR A 531 -20.17 24.47 -16.84
C TYR A 531 -19.02 25.08 -16.03
N THR A 532 -17.90 25.32 -16.69
CA THR A 532 -16.83 26.18 -16.18
C THR A 532 -16.74 27.37 -17.11
N ILE A 533 -16.91 28.58 -16.57
CA ILE A 533 -16.81 29.82 -17.34
C ILE A 533 -15.67 30.67 -16.82
N PHE A 534 -14.81 31.11 -17.73
CA PHE A 534 -13.82 32.15 -17.47
C PHE A 534 -14.43 33.49 -17.86
N ALA A 535 -14.97 34.26 -16.90
CA ALA A 535 -15.72 35.47 -17.18
C ALA A 535 -14.81 36.71 -17.20
N PRO A 536 -14.64 37.40 -18.35
CA PRO A 536 -13.86 38.63 -18.42
C PRO A 536 -14.60 39.81 -17.80
N THR A 537 -13.93 40.54 -16.91
CA THR A 537 -14.45 41.80 -16.34
C THR A 537 -14.52 42.91 -17.38
N ASP A 538 -15.25 43.98 -17.10
CA ASP A 538 -15.34 45.15 -17.98
C ASP A 538 -13.95 45.74 -18.28
N ASP A 539 -13.06 45.79 -17.29
CA ASP A 539 -11.65 46.21 -17.44
C ASP A 539 -10.87 45.40 -18.49
N ALA A 540 -11.27 44.15 -18.76
CA ALA A 540 -10.65 43.30 -19.77
C ALA A 540 -10.83 43.84 -21.20
N PHE A 541 -11.77 44.78 -21.37
CA PHE A 541 -12.10 45.38 -22.65
C PHE A 541 -11.67 46.86 -22.77
N ASP A 542 -11.02 47.43 -21.75
CA ASP A 542 -10.61 48.85 -21.74
C ASP A 542 -9.68 49.24 -22.90
N GLY A 543 -8.92 48.28 -23.44
CA GLY A 543 -8.02 48.48 -24.58
C GLY A 543 -8.73 48.63 -25.93
N LEU A 544 -10.07 48.53 -25.98
CA LEU A 544 -10.86 48.57 -27.21
C LEU A 544 -11.54 49.94 -27.42
N SER A 545 -11.40 50.53 -28.61
CA SER A 545 -12.16 51.72 -28.98
C SER A 545 -13.63 51.40 -29.26
N ARG A 546 -14.49 52.42 -29.37
CA ARG A 546 -15.91 52.22 -29.74
C ARG A 546 -16.07 51.57 -31.12
N GLU A 547 -15.18 51.93 -32.05
CA GLU A 547 -15.11 51.35 -33.40
C GLU A 547 -14.66 49.88 -33.34
N ASP A 548 -13.70 49.56 -32.48
CA ASP A 548 -13.23 48.20 -32.22
C ASP A 548 -14.37 47.32 -31.66
N PHE A 549 -15.18 47.84 -30.73
CA PHE A 549 -16.39 47.15 -30.25
C PHE A 549 -17.45 46.96 -31.33
N ALA A 550 -17.68 47.97 -32.17
CA ALA A 550 -18.62 47.86 -33.29
C ALA A 550 -18.15 46.80 -34.30
N LEU A 551 -16.83 46.70 -34.53
CA LEU A 551 -16.24 45.70 -35.40
C LEU A 551 -16.37 44.28 -34.84
N LEU A 552 -16.15 44.07 -33.54
CA LEU A 552 -16.42 42.80 -32.85
C LEU A 552 -17.90 42.39 -32.95
N LYS A 553 -18.82 43.34 -32.80
CA LYS A 553 -20.27 43.09 -32.93
C LYS A 553 -20.71 42.88 -34.39
N SER A 554 -19.93 43.33 -35.36
CA SER A 554 -20.25 43.19 -36.79
C SER A 554 -20.11 41.75 -37.31
N ASP A 555 -19.36 40.90 -36.62
CA ASP A 555 -19.13 39.51 -37.01
C ASP A 555 -19.60 38.55 -35.90
N LEU A 556 -20.87 38.17 -35.97
CA LEU A 556 -21.49 37.29 -34.98
C LEU A 556 -20.81 35.92 -34.90
N ASN A 557 -20.22 35.42 -35.99
CA ASN A 557 -19.55 34.12 -35.99
C ASN A 557 -18.25 34.19 -35.19
N VAL A 558 -17.46 35.24 -35.40
CA VAL A 558 -16.22 35.44 -34.64
C VAL A 558 -16.54 35.74 -33.17
N LEU A 559 -17.55 36.58 -32.90
CA LEU A 559 -17.98 36.87 -31.55
C LEU A 559 -18.42 35.60 -30.80
N ARG A 560 -19.24 34.75 -31.43
CA ARG A 560 -19.61 33.44 -30.86
C ARG A 560 -18.40 32.56 -30.61
N THR A 561 -17.45 32.51 -31.54
CA THR A 561 -16.21 31.73 -31.40
C THR A 561 -15.41 32.16 -30.18
N ILE A 562 -15.24 33.47 -29.97
CA ILE A 562 -14.51 34.03 -28.82
C ILE A 562 -15.26 33.72 -27.52
N LEU A 563 -16.56 33.98 -27.45
CA LEU A 563 -17.36 33.75 -26.24
C LEU A 563 -17.42 32.27 -25.86
N LEU A 564 -17.65 31.37 -26.82
CA LEU A 564 -17.67 29.92 -26.58
C LEU A 564 -16.30 29.35 -26.17
N TYR A 565 -15.20 30.07 -26.42
CA TYR A 565 -13.87 29.69 -25.93
C TYR A 565 -13.70 29.93 -24.43
N HIS A 566 -14.55 30.75 -23.80
CA HIS A 566 -14.53 30.97 -22.35
C HIS A 566 -15.32 29.92 -21.57
N LEU A 567 -16.07 29.05 -22.25
CA LEU A 567 -16.95 28.05 -21.63
C LEU A 567 -16.44 26.63 -21.90
N SER A 568 -16.44 25.79 -20.87
CA SER A 568 -16.13 24.37 -20.94
C SER A 568 -17.19 23.53 -20.22
N ASN A 569 -17.36 22.27 -20.65
CA ASN A 569 -18.20 21.29 -19.97
C ASN A 569 -17.48 20.70 -18.77
N GLY A 570 -18.21 20.54 -17.67
CA GLY A 570 -17.71 20.09 -16.37
C GLY A 570 -17.47 21.26 -15.42
N VAL A 571 -17.45 20.97 -14.12
CA VAL A 571 -17.11 21.93 -13.06
C VAL A 571 -15.67 21.68 -12.64
N PHE A 572 -14.79 22.65 -12.88
CA PHE A 572 -13.38 22.59 -12.51
C PHE A 572 -13.07 23.69 -11.51
N ILE A 573 -13.01 23.34 -10.22
CA ILE A 573 -12.61 24.25 -9.14
C ILE A 573 -11.11 24.13 -8.86
N ASN A 574 -10.50 25.18 -8.30
CA ASN A 574 -9.08 25.25 -8.00
C ASN A 574 -8.64 24.10 -7.09
N GLY A 575 -9.40 23.82 -6.04
CA GLY A 575 -9.10 22.73 -5.09
C GLY A 575 -9.12 21.33 -5.70
N GLY A 576 -9.76 21.16 -6.86
CA GLY A 576 -9.80 19.91 -7.61
C GLY A 576 -8.61 19.70 -8.55
N LEU A 577 -7.88 20.77 -8.85
CA LEU A 577 -6.75 20.74 -9.78
C LEU A 577 -5.46 20.38 -9.04
N GLU A 578 -4.66 19.49 -9.64
CA GLU A 578 -3.33 19.17 -9.12
C GLU A 578 -2.38 20.36 -9.31
N GLY A 579 -1.73 20.78 -8.22
CA GLY A 579 -0.81 21.92 -8.22
C GLY A 579 0.37 21.71 -9.17
N GLY A 580 0.68 22.73 -9.97
CA GLY A 580 1.78 22.69 -10.94
C GLY A 580 1.52 21.82 -12.18
N VAL A 581 0.33 21.27 -12.34
CA VAL A 581 -0.05 20.46 -13.52
C VAL A 581 -0.96 21.27 -14.45
N THR A 582 -0.63 21.26 -15.75
CA THR A 582 -1.47 21.88 -16.79
C THR A 582 -2.60 20.93 -17.18
N ASN A 583 -3.83 21.33 -16.88
CA ASN A 583 -5.06 20.66 -17.24
C ASN A 583 -5.60 21.23 -18.56
N LEU A 584 -5.96 20.35 -19.51
CA LEU A 584 -6.52 20.76 -20.79
C LEU A 584 -8.04 20.66 -20.74
N LEU A 585 -8.72 21.81 -20.69
CA LEU A 585 -10.18 21.88 -20.67
C LEU A 585 -10.71 22.12 -22.08
N LYS A 586 -11.50 21.19 -22.62
CA LYS A 586 -12.10 21.35 -23.94
C LYS A 586 -13.23 22.38 -23.88
N THR A 587 -13.11 23.45 -24.65
CA THR A 587 -14.13 24.51 -24.71
C THR A 587 -15.28 24.15 -25.63
N PHE A 588 -16.38 24.91 -25.57
CA PHE A 588 -17.46 24.80 -26.55
C PHE A 588 -17.06 25.24 -27.95
N GLN A 589 -16.06 26.12 -28.06
CA GLN A 589 -15.48 26.46 -29.35
C GLN A 589 -14.72 25.28 -29.98
N GLY A 590 -14.18 24.38 -29.16
CA GLY A 590 -13.53 23.13 -29.58
C GLY A 590 -12.05 23.04 -29.21
N ASN A 591 -11.34 24.17 -29.16
CA ASN A 591 -9.95 24.23 -28.70
C ASN A 591 -9.85 24.10 -27.17
N ASN A 592 -8.68 23.69 -26.68
CA ASN A 592 -8.46 23.52 -25.25
C ASN A 592 -7.99 24.83 -24.59
N LEU A 593 -8.44 25.05 -23.35
CA LEU A 593 -7.83 25.97 -22.40
C LEU A 593 -6.76 25.22 -21.60
N GLN A 594 -5.63 25.86 -21.35
CA GLN A 594 -4.58 25.37 -20.47
C GLN A 594 -4.79 25.95 -19.08
N VAL A 595 -5.27 25.15 -18.14
CA VAL A 595 -5.61 25.59 -16.78
C VAL A 595 -4.64 24.97 -15.78
N MET A 596 -4.01 25.79 -14.95
CA MET A 596 -3.02 25.35 -13.98
C MET A 596 -3.30 25.99 -12.63
N SER A 597 -3.23 25.21 -11.56
CA SER A 597 -3.24 25.75 -10.20
C SER A 597 -1.81 26.05 -9.76
N VAL A 598 -1.52 27.29 -9.38
CA VAL A 598 -0.22 27.78 -8.91
C VAL A 598 -0.44 28.58 -7.63
N ASN A 599 0.23 28.21 -6.54
CA ASN A 599 0.13 28.92 -5.25
C ASN A 599 -1.31 29.17 -4.78
N ASN A 600 -2.19 28.18 -4.96
CA ASN A 600 -3.61 28.29 -4.62
C ASN A 600 -4.37 29.35 -5.45
N SER A 601 -3.89 29.69 -6.65
CA SER A 601 -4.56 30.52 -7.64
C SER A 601 -4.66 29.80 -8.98
N ILE A 602 -5.68 30.10 -9.78
CA ILE A 602 -5.82 29.53 -11.11
C ILE A 602 -5.11 30.43 -12.13
N HIS A 603 -4.38 29.82 -13.05
CA HIS A 603 -3.93 30.44 -14.29
C HIS A 603 -4.60 29.76 -15.48
N VAL A 604 -5.08 30.53 -16.44
CA VAL A 604 -5.68 30.04 -17.69
C VAL A 604 -4.93 30.63 -18.88
N ASN A 605 -4.35 29.78 -19.73
CA ASN A 605 -3.46 30.19 -20.82
C ASN A 605 -2.35 31.18 -20.37
N SER A 606 -1.82 30.99 -19.16
CA SER A 606 -0.86 31.90 -18.49
C SER A 606 -1.44 33.25 -18.02
N VAL A 607 -2.76 33.43 -18.03
CA VAL A 607 -3.45 34.59 -17.46
C VAL A 607 -3.90 34.29 -16.03
N ASP A 608 -3.59 35.20 -15.11
CA ASP A 608 -3.99 35.09 -13.71
C ASP A 608 -5.52 35.24 -13.55
N VAL A 609 -6.10 34.37 -12.71
CA VAL A 609 -7.52 34.41 -12.30
C VAL A 609 -7.57 34.96 -10.87
N PRO A 610 -7.83 36.26 -10.66
CA PRO A 610 -7.85 36.89 -9.33
C PRO A 610 -8.93 36.33 -8.40
N ASP A 611 -10.14 36.11 -8.91
CA ASP A 611 -11.27 35.57 -8.15
C ASP A 611 -11.68 34.24 -8.81
N SER A 612 -11.49 33.12 -8.13
CA SER A 612 -11.83 31.78 -8.62
C SER A 612 -12.87 31.09 -7.73
N ASP A 613 -13.44 29.99 -8.24
CA ASP A 613 -14.36 29.11 -7.50
C ASP A 613 -15.67 29.77 -7.05
N LEU A 614 -16.18 30.72 -7.84
CA LEU A 614 -17.50 31.29 -7.62
C LEU A 614 -18.56 30.27 -8.06
N MET A 615 -19.10 29.54 -7.09
CA MET A 615 -20.04 28.44 -7.34
C MET A 615 -21.42 28.93 -7.77
N ALA A 616 -21.93 28.34 -8.86
CA ALA A 616 -23.27 28.55 -9.39
C ALA A 616 -24.04 27.23 -9.47
N THR A 617 -25.37 27.27 -9.48
CA THR A 617 -26.22 26.06 -9.55
C THR A 617 -25.99 25.25 -10.82
N ASN A 618 -25.60 25.91 -11.92
CA ASN A 618 -25.29 25.30 -13.21
C ASN A 618 -23.78 25.31 -13.57
N GLY A 619 -22.89 25.66 -12.64
CA GLY A 619 -21.45 25.61 -12.92
C GLY A 619 -20.55 26.36 -11.93
N VAL A 620 -19.38 26.79 -12.40
CA VAL A 620 -18.42 27.61 -11.66
C VAL A 620 -17.91 28.76 -12.53
N ILE A 621 -17.76 29.93 -11.92
CA ILE A 621 -17.20 31.13 -12.54
C ILE A 621 -15.77 31.36 -12.03
N HIS A 622 -14.87 31.60 -12.98
CA HIS A 622 -13.50 32.06 -12.76
C HIS A 622 -13.35 33.44 -13.40
N VAL A 623 -13.02 34.46 -12.61
CA VAL A 623 -12.95 35.83 -13.10
C VAL A 623 -11.60 36.07 -13.77
N VAL A 624 -11.60 36.53 -15.01
CA VAL A 624 -10.37 36.84 -15.76
C VAL A 624 -10.29 38.34 -16.06
N LYS A 625 -9.08 38.89 -16.02
CA LYS A 625 -8.83 40.30 -16.38
C LYS A 625 -8.56 40.51 -17.87
N ASN A 626 -8.52 39.43 -18.66
CA ASN A 626 -8.25 39.49 -20.10
C ASN A 626 -9.25 38.60 -20.85
N VAL A 627 -9.58 39.01 -22.08
CA VAL A 627 -10.37 38.18 -23.00
C VAL A 627 -9.52 37.03 -23.51
N LEU A 628 -10.01 35.80 -23.37
CA LEU A 628 -9.39 34.58 -23.87
C LEU A 628 -9.78 34.36 -25.34
N TYR A 629 -8.83 33.92 -26.16
CA TYR A 629 -9.08 33.58 -27.56
C TYR A 629 -8.25 32.38 -27.98
N PRO A 630 -8.75 31.56 -28.94
CA PRO A 630 -7.96 30.49 -29.51
C PRO A 630 -6.83 31.06 -30.37
N GLY A 631 -5.64 30.42 -30.33
CA GLY A 631 -4.48 30.87 -31.12
C GLY A 631 -4.73 30.89 -32.63
N ASP A 632 -5.59 30.00 -33.13
CA ASP A 632 -5.98 29.88 -34.54
C ASP A 632 -7.41 30.40 -34.75
N LEU A 633 -7.60 31.72 -34.74
CA LEU A 633 -8.88 32.33 -35.14
C LEU A 633 -8.97 32.37 -36.68
N PRO A 634 -10.02 31.82 -37.31
CA PRO A 634 -10.22 31.90 -38.76
C PRO A 634 -10.80 33.27 -39.12
N VAL A 635 -9.96 34.29 -39.15
CA VAL A 635 -10.39 35.66 -39.42
C VAL A 635 -10.23 35.95 -40.91
N GLY A 636 -11.33 35.91 -41.66
CA GLY A 636 -11.34 36.25 -43.10
C GLY A 636 -11.22 37.74 -43.41
N ARG A 637 -11.22 38.61 -42.38
CA ARG A 637 -11.27 40.06 -42.48
C ARG A 637 -10.05 40.72 -41.81
N GLN A 638 -9.32 41.54 -42.57
CA GLN A 638 -7.99 42.04 -42.21
C GLN A 638 -8.02 43.11 -41.10
N ASP A 639 -9.09 43.90 -41.07
CA ASP A 639 -9.49 44.80 -39.99
C ASP A 639 -9.73 44.06 -38.67
N LEU A 640 -10.41 42.93 -38.72
CA LEU A 640 -10.73 42.12 -37.53
C LEU A 640 -9.48 41.37 -37.00
N MET A 641 -8.54 41.01 -37.89
CA MET A 641 -7.19 40.58 -37.51
C MET A 641 -6.38 41.66 -36.80
N VAL A 642 -6.50 42.92 -37.23
CA VAL A 642 -5.82 44.06 -36.57
C VAL A 642 -6.40 44.30 -35.18
N LEU A 643 -7.72 44.18 -35.02
CA LEU A 643 -8.39 44.26 -33.74
C LEU A 643 -7.97 43.13 -32.78
N LEU A 644 -7.94 41.89 -33.26
CA LEU A 644 -7.43 40.76 -32.48
C LEU A 644 -5.96 40.95 -32.12
N LYS A 645 -5.14 41.50 -33.03
CA LYS A 645 -3.76 41.90 -32.71
C LYS A 645 -3.69 43.03 -31.68
N LYS A 646 -4.61 44.00 -31.65
CA LYS A 646 -4.68 45.01 -30.58
C LYS A 646 -4.99 44.37 -29.23
N LEU A 647 -5.95 43.43 -29.18
CA LEU A 647 -6.24 42.63 -27.98
C LEU A 647 -5.00 41.84 -27.53
N ILE A 648 -4.32 41.14 -28.45
CA ILE A 648 -3.07 40.39 -28.19
C ILE A 648 -1.94 41.33 -27.71
N ARG A 649 -1.79 42.50 -28.32
CA ARG A 649 -0.68 43.43 -28.04
C ARG A 649 -0.90 44.18 -26.72
N TYR A 650 -2.16 44.46 -26.35
CA TYR A 650 -2.51 44.97 -25.02
C TYR A 650 -2.13 43.96 -23.92
N ILE A 651 -2.31 42.66 -24.19
CA ILE A 651 -1.90 41.56 -23.30
C ILE A 651 -0.36 41.46 -23.19
N GLN A 652 0.37 41.51 -24.31
CA GLN A 652 1.84 41.44 -24.31
C GLN A 652 2.52 42.65 -23.65
N ILE A 653 1.91 43.84 -23.71
CA ILE A 653 2.48 45.07 -23.11
C ILE A 653 2.39 45.04 -21.57
N ARG A 654 1.45 44.31 -20.97
CA ARG A 654 1.38 44.11 -19.50
C ARG A 654 2.12 42.87 -18.99
N PHE A 655 2.60 41.98 -19.87
CA PHE A 655 3.27 40.73 -19.49
C PHE A 655 4.53 40.46 -20.31
N VAL A 656 5.61 41.21 -20.06
CA VAL A 656 6.98 40.68 -20.19
C VAL A 656 7.92 41.34 -19.17
N SER A 657 8.24 40.60 -18.11
CA SER A 657 9.59 40.58 -17.55
C SER A 657 10.00 39.12 -17.43
N GLY A 658 10.74 38.59 -18.41
CA GLY A 658 11.57 37.41 -18.16
C GLY A 658 11.76 36.32 -19.22
N TYR A 659 11.10 36.31 -20.38
CA TYR A 659 11.31 35.20 -21.35
C TYR A 659 11.38 35.65 -22.82
N THR A 660 12.42 35.15 -23.51
CA THR A 660 12.68 35.33 -24.94
C THR A 660 12.10 34.18 -25.76
N TYR A 661 11.29 34.49 -26.78
CA TYR A 661 10.84 33.52 -27.78
C TYR A 661 11.83 33.43 -28.95
N SER A 662 12.16 32.22 -29.38
CA SER A 662 12.92 31.96 -30.61
C SER A 662 11.96 31.80 -31.79
N GLU A 663 12.07 32.68 -32.78
CA GLU A 663 11.35 32.58 -34.06
C GLU A 663 11.89 31.42 -34.92
N ILE A 664 10.99 30.61 -35.49
CA ILE A 664 11.33 29.64 -36.55
C ILE A 664 10.88 30.23 -37.89
N PRO A 665 11.77 30.42 -38.88
CA PRO A 665 11.39 30.98 -40.17
C PRO A 665 10.80 29.90 -41.08
N LEU A 666 9.64 30.21 -41.69
CA LEU A 666 9.04 29.45 -42.78
C LEU A 666 9.60 29.96 -44.11
N THR A 667 10.26 29.08 -44.89
CA THR A 667 10.65 29.39 -46.28
C THR A 667 10.27 28.27 -47.25
N PHE A 668 9.26 28.61 -48.07
CA PHE A 668 9.09 28.44 -49.52
C PHE A 668 9.07 27.07 -50.24
N ILE A 669 7.98 26.92 -51.00
CA ILE A 669 7.66 25.95 -52.06
C ILE A 669 8.59 26.10 -53.29
N LYS A 670 8.97 24.99 -53.95
CA LYS A 670 9.05 24.89 -55.43
C LYS A 670 8.97 23.44 -55.94
N LYS A 671 8.17 23.23 -56.99
CA LYS A 671 8.05 22.02 -57.81
C LYS A 671 9.23 21.90 -58.80
N THR A 672 9.76 20.70 -59.02
CA THR A 672 10.38 20.31 -60.29
C THR A 672 10.17 18.81 -60.52
N ILE A 673 9.64 18.45 -61.70
CA ILE A 673 9.44 17.09 -62.19
C ILE A 673 10.70 16.69 -62.98
N THR A 674 11.27 15.52 -62.71
CA THR A 674 12.15 14.82 -63.66
C THR A 674 12.02 13.31 -63.45
N THR A 675 11.58 12.62 -64.50
CA THR A 675 11.39 11.17 -64.56
C THR A 675 12.69 10.50 -65.01
N THR A 676 13.19 9.51 -64.27
CA THR A 676 14.04 8.44 -64.83
C THR A 676 13.81 7.15 -64.03
N HIS A 677 13.37 6.09 -64.72
CA HIS A 677 13.13 4.75 -64.18
C HIS A 677 14.46 4.02 -63.87
N TYR A 678 14.51 3.23 -62.77
CA TYR A 678 14.49 1.76 -62.79
C TYR A 678 14.44 1.16 -61.36
N ILE A 679 13.35 0.40 -61.13
CA ILE A 679 13.13 -0.84 -60.35
C ILE A 679 14.10 -1.18 -59.19
N GLN A 680 13.59 -1.31 -57.95
CA GLN A 680 13.23 -2.60 -57.31
C GLN A 680 12.72 -2.42 -55.85
N THR A 681 11.55 -3.02 -55.58
CA THR A 681 10.99 -3.45 -54.26
C THR A 681 10.45 -2.43 -53.24
N VAL A 682 9.16 -2.65 -52.92
CA VAL A 682 8.18 -2.02 -52.00
C VAL A 682 7.81 -3.15 -50.99
N PRO A 683 7.42 -2.93 -49.71
CA PRO A 683 6.17 -2.24 -49.39
C PRO A 683 6.04 -1.38 -48.13
N ASP A 684 5.53 -0.17 -48.38
CA ASP A 684 4.28 0.41 -47.89
C ASP A 684 3.67 -0.09 -46.58
N VAL A 685 3.74 0.79 -45.57
CA VAL A 685 2.74 0.92 -44.51
C VAL A 685 1.61 1.81 -45.04
N THR A 686 0.46 1.22 -45.39
CA THR A 686 -0.75 1.97 -45.72
C THR A 686 -1.64 2.14 -44.48
N LYS A 687 -1.82 3.39 -44.05
CA LYS A 687 -2.92 3.85 -43.19
C LYS A 687 -3.72 4.85 -43.99
N MET A 688 -5.03 4.63 -44.18
CA MET A 688 -6.06 5.69 -44.32
C MET A 688 -7.47 5.12 -44.08
N VAL A 689 -8.41 6.06 -43.94
CA VAL A 689 -9.63 6.13 -43.14
C VAL A 689 -10.91 5.74 -43.92
N ASN A 690 -11.97 5.37 -43.17
CA ASN A 690 -13.39 5.13 -43.52
C ASN A 690 -13.92 5.67 -44.87
N VAL A 691 -14.66 4.84 -45.62
CA VAL A 691 -15.79 5.23 -46.49
C VAL A 691 -16.87 4.12 -46.47
N ILE A 692 -18.13 4.54 -46.66
CA ILE A 692 -19.43 3.85 -46.55
C ILE A 692 -19.81 3.16 -47.88
N GLU A 693 -20.52 2.01 -47.78
CA GLU A 693 -21.33 1.27 -48.79
C GLU A 693 -20.70 0.71 -50.10
N GLY A 694 -20.99 -0.58 -50.38
CA GLY A 694 -21.07 -1.15 -51.75
C GLY A 694 -20.13 -2.31 -52.13
N GLU A 695 -20.61 -3.55 -51.96
CA GLU A 695 -20.32 -4.82 -52.70
C GLU A 695 -18.89 -5.43 -52.88
N LEU A 696 -18.86 -6.77 -52.80
CA LEU A 696 -17.77 -7.77 -52.93
C LEU A 696 -17.32 -7.97 -54.41
N PRO A 697 -16.14 -8.60 -54.76
CA PRO A 697 -15.57 -9.83 -54.14
C PRO A 697 -14.01 -9.99 -54.15
N VAL A 698 -13.53 -11.07 -53.48
CA VAL A 698 -12.56 -12.09 -53.96
C VAL A 698 -11.65 -12.63 -52.83
N THR A 699 -11.69 -13.95 -52.70
CA THR A 699 -10.80 -14.88 -51.99
C THR A 699 -9.34 -14.78 -52.46
N LYS A 700 -8.38 -14.69 -51.52
CA LYS A 700 -6.97 -14.95 -51.84
C LYS A 700 -6.35 -15.90 -50.82
N VAL A 701 -6.12 -17.13 -51.26
CA VAL A 701 -5.28 -18.13 -50.62
C VAL A 701 -3.84 -17.64 -50.73
N THR A 702 -3.12 -17.54 -49.61
CA THR A 702 -1.67 -17.33 -49.62
C THR A 702 -1.02 -18.48 -48.88
N LYS A 703 -0.48 -19.43 -49.65
CA LYS A 703 0.46 -20.45 -49.19
C LYS A 703 1.80 -19.73 -49.00
N VAL A 704 2.33 -19.68 -47.79
CA VAL A 704 3.69 -19.17 -47.53
C VAL A 704 4.48 -20.25 -46.81
N VAL A 705 5.55 -20.68 -47.47
CA VAL A 705 6.62 -21.54 -46.97
C VAL A 705 7.71 -20.59 -46.45
N GLU A 706 8.08 -20.75 -45.18
CA GLU A 706 9.22 -20.14 -44.48
C GLU A 706 9.42 -18.61 -44.60
N GLY A 707 9.11 -17.85 -43.54
CA GLY A 707 9.47 -16.43 -43.37
C GLY A 707 8.59 -15.67 -42.37
N GLU A 708 9.15 -14.63 -41.74
CA GLU A 708 8.67 -13.83 -40.58
C GLU A 708 7.17 -13.46 -40.48
N PRO A 709 6.61 -13.25 -39.26
CA PRO A 709 5.16 -13.18 -39.02
C PRO A 709 4.48 -11.91 -39.57
N VAL A 710 3.35 -12.10 -40.28
CA VAL A 710 2.46 -11.02 -40.74
C VAL A 710 1.31 -10.80 -39.73
N ILE A 711 1.13 -9.57 -39.23
CA ILE A 711 0.03 -9.20 -38.32
C ILE A 711 -1.19 -8.74 -39.13
N THR A 712 -2.24 -9.56 -39.20
CA THR A 712 -3.53 -9.16 -39.80
C THR A 712 -4.45 -8.54 -38.74
N LYS A 713 -4.77 -7.24 -38.87
CA LYS A 713 -5.62 -6.50 -37.91
C LYS A 713 -6.92 -6.05 -38.57
N VAL A 714 -8.00 -6.81 -38.38
CA VAL A 714 -9.35 -6.44 -38.85
C VAL A 714 -10.01 -5.55 -37.80
N THR A 715 -10.32 -4.30 -38.16
CA THR A 715 -10.68 -3.28 -37.15
C THR A 715 -12.17 -2.91 -37.14
N ARG A 716 -12.98 -3.34 -38.12
CA ARG A 716 -14.45 -3.14 -38.11
C ARG A 716 -15.16 -3.97 -39.19
N VAL A 717 -16.22 -4.70 -38.84
CA VAL A 717 -17.20 -5.25 -39.79
C VAL A 717 -18.59 -5.01 -39.19
N ILE A 718 -19.52 -4.47 -39.98
CA ILE A 718 -20.93 -4.30 -39.60
C ILE A 718 -21.74 -4.91 -40.74
N GLY A 719 -22.56 -5.92 -40.43
CA GLY A 719 -23.66 -6.35 -41.30
C GLY A 719 -23.45 -7.56 -42.23
N VAL A 720 -22.27 -8.20 -42.30
CA VAL A 720 -22.09 -9.46 -43.07
C VAL A 720 -21.06 -10.38 -42.38
N GLU A 721 -21.31 -11.69 -42.41
CA GLU A 721 -20.49 -12.76 -41.80
C GLU A 721 -19.07 -12.86 -42.41
N PRO A 722 -17.99 -12.78 -41.61
CA PRO A 722 -16.65 -13.14 -42.07
C PRO A 722 -16.36 -14.63 -41.83
N THR A 723 -16.20 -15.41 -42.90
CA THR A 723 -15.66 -16.79 -42.85
C THR A 723 -14.13 -16.76 -42.99
N VAL A 724 -13.41 -17.39 -42.05
CA VAL A 724 -11.93 -17.48 -42.08
C VAL A 724 -11.50 -18.94 -41.87
N THR A 725 -10.83 -19.51 -42.87
CA THR A 725 -10.29 -20.88 -42.84
C THR A 725 -8.77 -20.83 -42.89
N ASN A 726 -8.08 -21.35 -41.86
CA ASN A 726 -6.61 -21.46 -41.84
C ASN A 726 -6.20 -22.93 -41.74
N VAL A 727 -5.28 -23.37 -42.60
CA VAL A 727 -4.63 -24.69 -42.54
C VAL A 727 -3.14 -24.45 -42.33
N VAL A 728 -2.55 -25.04 -41.28
CA VAL A 728 -1.11 -24.98 -41.01
C VAL A 728 -0.59 -26.41 -40.85
N VAL A 729 0.46 -26.75 -41.59
CA VAL A 729 1.19 -28.03 -41.52
C VAL A 729 2.62 -27.63 -41.18
N GLU A 730 2.98 -27.76 -39.89
CA GLU A 730 4.29 -27.50 -39.27
C GLU A 730 4.82 -26.04 -39.28
N GLY A 731 4.91 -25.41 -38.08
CA GLY A 731 5.52 -24.10 -37.82
C GLY A 731 4.94 -23.34 -36.60
N GLU A 732 5.74 -22.45 -35.99
CA GLU A 732 5.47 -21.66 -34.75
C GLU A 732 4.18 -20.77 -34.78
N PRO A 733 3.60 -20.39 -33.61
CA PRO A 733 2.17 -20.09 -33.47
C PRO A 733 1.69 -18.73 -34.06
N VAL A 734 0.53 -18.76 -34.72
CA VAL A 734 -0.16 -17.57 -35.28
C VAL A 734 -1.18 -16.98 -34.28
N ILE A 735 -1.00 -15.71 -33.85
CA ILE A 735 -1.93 -15.00 -32.95
C ILE A 735 -3.07 -14.36 -33.76
N THR A 736 -4.33 -14.74 -33.48
CA THR A 736 -5.53 -14.07 -34.04
C THR A 736 -6.27 -13.31 -32.94
N LYS A 737 -6.44 -11.97 -33.07
CA LYS A 737 -7.11 -11.13 -32.05
C LYS A 737 -8.34 -10.43 -32.64
N VAL A 738 -9.53 -10.89 -32.26
CA VAL A 738 -10.82 -10.28 -32.65
C VAL A 738 -11.32 -9.42 -31.48
N THR A 739 -11.54 -8.12 -31.72
CA THR A 739 -11.69 -7.16 -30.61
C THR A 739 -13.14 -6.69 -30.37
N ARG A 740 -14.09 -6.91 -31.29
CA ARG A 740 -15.52 -6.57 -31.09
C ARG A 740 -16.43 -7.17 -32.19
N VAL A 741 -17.47 -7.90 -31.81
CA VAL A 741 -18.58 -8.35 -32.70
C VAL A 741 -19.90 -7.92 -32.07
N ILE A 742 -20.83 -7.37 -32.86
CA ILE A 742 -22.18 -6.99 -32.42
C ILE A 742 -23.17 -7.49 -33.47
N GLY A 743 -24.04 -8.43 -33.11
CA GLY A 743 -25.26 -8.74 -33.88
C GLY A 743 -25.30 -9.97 -34.80
N ALA A 744 -24.32 -10.88 -34.79
CA ALA A 744 -24.43 -12.21 -35.45
C ALA A 744 -23.40 -13.23 -34.90
N GLU A 745 -23.72 -14.53 -34.99
CA GLU A 745 -22.94 -15.67 -34.45
C GLU A 745 -21.64 -15.93 -35.24
N PRO A 746 -20.46 -15.97 -34.61
CA PRO A 746 -19.22 -16.38 -35.29
C PRO A 746 -19.05 -17.92 -35.28
N THR A 747 -18.99 -18.56 -36.45
CA THR A 747 -18.54 -19.96 -36.59
C THR A 747 -17.04 -20.03 -36.87
N VAL A 748 -16.31 -20.83 -36.08
CA VAL A 748 -14.86 -21.06 -36.26
C VAL A 748 -14.59 -22.56 -36.34
N THR A 749 -14.10 -23.04 -37.48
CA THR A 749 -13.72 -24.44 -37.69
C THR A 749 -12.20 -24.54 -37.89
N ARG A 750 -11.50 -25.33 -37.07
CA ARG A 750 -10.07 -25.64 -37.25
C ARG A 750 -9.77 -27.12 -36.97
N VAL A 751 -8.99 -27.72 -37.87
CA VAL A 751 -8.47 -29.09 -37.78
C VAL A 751 -6.96 -28.99 -37.53
N VAL A 752 -6.43 -29.70 -36.54
CA VAL A 752 -4.98 -29.77 -36.24
C VAL A 752 -4.59 -31.26 -36.19
N VAL A 753 -3.53 -31.61 -36.92
CA VAL A 753 -2.90 -32.94 -36.91
C VAL A 753 -1.50 -32.73 -36.34
N GLU A 754 -1.33 -33.10 -35.06
CA GLU A 754 -0.09 -33.10 -34.25
C GLU A 754 0.68 -31.77 -34.06
N GLY A 755 0.71 -31.24 -32.82
CA GLY A 755 1.52 -30.07 -32.40
C GLY A 755 1.02 -29.39 -31.10
N GLU A 756 1.93 -28.74 -30.35
CA GLU A 756 1.77 -28.10 -29.01
C GLU A 756 0.72 -26.94 -28.91
N PRO A 757 0.22 -26.57 -27.71
CA PRO A 757 -1.08 -25.87 -27.55
C PRO A 757 -1.07 -24.36 -27.89
N VAL A 758 -2.18 -23.87 -28.46
CA VAL A 758 -2.36 -22.47 -28.91
C VAL A 758 -3.52 -21.77 -28.18
N ILE A 759 -3.27 -20.57 -27.62
CA ILE A 759 -4.20 -19.76 -26.81
C ILE A 759 -5.19 -18.98 -27.69
N THR A 760 -6.49 -19.08 -27.42
CA THR A 760 -7.54 -18.24 -28.04
C THR A 760 -8.11 -17.25 -27.02
N LYS A 761 -8.06 -15.93 -27.27
CA LYS A 761 -8.55 -14.89 -26.34
C LYS A 761 -9.67 -14.06 -26.97
N VAL A 762 -10.92 -14.37 -26.64
CA VAL A 762 -12.11 -13.59 -27.01
C VAL A 762 -12.37 -12.56 -25.90
N THR A 763 -12.45 -11.27 -26.23
CA THR A 763 -12.43 -10.22 -25.18
C THR A 763 -13.79 -9.54 -24.97
N ARG A 764 -14.79 -9.69 -25.86
CA ARG A 764 -16.15 -9.14 -25.66
C ARG A 764 -17.18 -9.68 -26.68
N VAL A 765 -18.29 -10.25 -26.21
CA VAL A 765 -19.50 -10.58 -26.98
C VAL A 765 -20.70 -9.94 -26.27
N ILE A 766 -21.65 -9.37 -27.00
CA ILE A 766 -22.90 -8.83 -26.44
C ILE A 766 -24.05 -9.40 -27.28
N GLY A 767 -24.86 -10.28 -26.68
CA GLY A 767 -26.20 -10.62 -27.19
C GLY A 767 -26.44 -11.97 -27.89
N ALA A 768 -25.55 -12.99 -27.83
CA ALA A 768 -25.86 -14.38 -28.23
C ALA A 768 -24.81 -15.40 -27.68
N GLU A 769 -25.21 -16.67 -27.55
CA GLU A 769 -24.40 -17.79 -27.03
C GLU A 769 -23.38 -18.32 -28.08
N PRO A 770 -22.08 -18.45 -27.76
CA PRO A 770 -21.11 -19.03 -28.69
C PRO A 770 -21.15 -20.56 -28.70
N THR A 771 -21.25 -21.19 -29.89
CA THR A 771 -20.99 -22.62 -30.07
C THR A 771 -19.55 -22.86 -30.53
N VAL A 772 -18.83 -23.74 -29.83
CA VAL A 772 -17.45 -24.12 -30.17
C VAL A 772 -17.41 -25.63 -30.39
N THR A 773 -17.25 -26.08 -31.64
CA THR A 773 -17.11 -27.50 -31.97
C THR A 773 -15.64 -27.83 -32.20
N ARG A 774 -15.08 -28.80 -31.47
CA ARG A 774 -13.68 -29.21 -31.59
C ARG A 774 -13.59 -30.73 -31.68
N VAL A 775 -12.91 -31.23 -32.71
CA VAL A 775 -12.57 -32.65 -32.87
C VAL A 775 -11.06 -32.78 -32.64
N VAL A 776 -10.65 -33.62 -31.69
CA VAL A 776 -9.24 -33.91 -31.38
C VAL A 776 -9.01 -35.40 -31.56
N VAL A 777 -7.99 -35.76 -32.35
CA VAL A 777 -7.51 -37.14 -32.48
C VAL A 777 -6.14 -37.20 -31.79
N GLY A 778 -6.10 -37.74 -30.56
CA GLY A 778 -4.87 -37.95 -29.77
C GLY A 778 -4.36 -36.71 -29.00
N GLY A 779 -4.21 -36.82 -27.67
CA GLY A 779 -3.64 -35.78 -26.78
C GLY A 779 -4.47 -35.47 -25.52
N GLU A 780 -3.82 -35.07 -24.42
CA GLU A 780 -4.42 -34.73 -23.10
C GLU A 780 -5.24 -33.41 -23.10
N PRO A 781 -6.21 -33.22 -22.18
CA PRO A 781 -7.09 -32.05 -22.17
C PRO A 781 -6.46 -30.82 -21.46
N GLU A 782 -6.58 -29.63 -22.06
CA GLU A 782 -6.15 -28.35 -21.46
C GLU A 782 -7.25 -27.27 -21.40
N ILE A 783 -7.05 -26.31 -20.49
CA ILE A 783 -8.02 -25.40 -19.82
C ILE A 783 -8.52 -24.23 -20.69
N THR A 784 -9.83 -24.04 -20.77
CA THR A 784 -10.48 -22.85 -21.35
C THR A 784 -10.60 -21.72 -20.32
N LYS A 785 -10.01 -20.53 -20.54
CA LYS A 785 -10.14 -19.37 -19.63
C LYS A 785 -11.12 -18.32 -20.20
N LEU A 786 -12.38 -18.35 -19.75
CA LEU A 786 -13.39 -17.30 -19.98
C LEU A 786 -13.26 -16.21 -18.91
N THR A 787 -13.22 -14.91 -19.27
CA THR A 787 -12.95 -13.84 -18.27
C THR A 787 -14.12 -12.91 -17.95
N ARG A 788 -15.32 -13.07 -18.54
CA ARG A 788 -16.59 -12.46 -18.05
C ARG A 788 -17.79 -12.83 -18.93
N VAL A 789 -18.90 -13.27 -18.32
CA VAL A 789 -20.25 -13.32 -18.90
C VAL A 789 -21.14 -12.40 -18.07
N ILE A 790 -22.00 -11.62 -18.71
CA ILE A 790 -23.02 -10.80 -18.04
C ILE A 790 -24.37 -11.37 -18.48
N GLN A 791 -24.97 -12.16 -17.58
CA GLN A 791 -26.24 -12.92 -17.62
C GLN A 791 -26.29 -14.25 -18.41
N GLY A 792 -26.56 -15.36 -17.69
CA GLY A 792 -26.83 -16.73 -18.18
C GLY A 792 -25.82 -17.80 -17.69
N ASP A 793 -26.31 -18.92 -17.14
CA ASP A 793 -25.47 -20.06 -16.68
C ASP A 793 -25.04 -20.97 -17.85
N PRO A 794 -23.77 -21.42 -17.94
CA PRO A 794 -23.29 -22.26 -19.04
C PRO A 794 -23.73 -23.73 -18.91
N THR A 795 -24.16 -24.36 -20.00
CA THR A 795 -24.32 -25.82 -20.11
C THR A 795 -23.11 -26.45 -20.82
N ILE A 796 -22.54 -27.51 -20.24
CA ILE A 796 -21.45 -28.30 -20.85
C ILE A 796 -22.02 -29.65 -21.30
N THR A 797 -22.05 -29.90 -22.61
CA THR A 797 -22.47 -31.18 -23.18
C THR A 797 -21.31 -32.18 -23.20
N LYS A 798 -21.59 -33.37 -22.67
CA LYS A 798 -20.73 -34.56 -22.50
C LYS A 798 -20.02 -34.97 -23.81
N VAL A 799 -18.70 -35.24 -23.76
CA VAL A 799 -17.97 -35.91 -24.85
C VAL A 799 -17.41 -37.25 -24.37
N THR A 800 -17.81 -38.31 -25.07
CA THR A 800 -17.46 -39.70 -24.85
C THR A 800 -16.13 -40.03 -25.55
N ARG A 801 -15.18 -40.65 -24.85
CA ARG A 801 -13.98 -41.24 -25.48
C ARG A 801 -14.26 -42.70 -25.81
N LEU A 802 -14.18 -43.07 -27.09
CA LEU A 802 -14.05 -44.47 -27.51
C LEU A 802 -12.60 -44.92 -27.23
N ILE A 803 -12.45 -46.05 -26.53
CA ILE A 803 -11.19 -46.76 -26.34
C ILE A 803 -11.33 -48.08 -27.09
N GLU A 804 -10.45 -48.35 -28.05
CA GLU A 804 -10.22 -49.70 -28.55
C GLU A 804 -8.89 -50.24 -28.00
N GLY A 805 -8.96 -51.40 -27.34
CA GLY A 805 -7.87 -52.39 -27.33
C GLY A 805 -7.07 -52.58 -26.03
N ALA A 806 -7.63 -53.27 -25.03
CA ALA A 806 -7.00 -54.44 -24.39
C ALA A 806 -7.97 -55.09 -23.38
N GLU A 807 -7.87 -56.41 -23.30
CA GLU A 807 -8.86 -57.39 -22.86
C GLU A 807 -9.13 -57.44 -21.35
N PHE A 808 -10.38 -57.79 -21.00
CA PHE A 808 -10.74 -58.38 -19.71
C PHE A 808 -10.88 -59.90 -19.92
N ASP A 809 -10.42 -60.70 -18.97
CA ASP A 809 -10.64 -62.13 -18.96
C ASP A 809 -12.07 -62.47 -18.50
N ALA A 810 -12.50 -63.70 -18.86
CA ALA A 810 -13.90 -64.09 -18.94
C ALA A 810 -14.67 -64.27 -17.62
N ASP A 811 -14.14 -63.81 -16.47
CA ASP A 811 -14.81 -63.92 -15.17
C ASP A 811 -14.84 -62.61 -14.34
N GLY A 812 -14.39 -61.48 -14.89
CA GLY A 812 -14.73 -60.14 -14.37
C GLY A 812 -14.40 -59.86 -12.89
N LYS A 813 -13.11 -59.65 -12.55
CA LYS A 813 -12.71 -58.69 -11.50
C LYS A 813 -11.22 -58.29 -11.47
N THR A 814 -11.02 -57.03 -11.10
CA THR A 814 -9.84 -56.13 -10.90
C THR A 814 -8.54 -56.66 -10.28
N ILE A 815 -7.43 -55.93 -10.53
CA ILE A 815 -6.29 -55.84 -9.61
C ILE A 815 -5.88 -54.37 -9.34
N THR A 816 -5.83 -54.05 -8.05
CA THR A 816 -5.43 -52.81 -7.37
C THR A 816 -3.91 -52.73 -7.13
N GLY A 817 -3.33 -51.52 -6.97
CA GLY A 817 -1.98 -51.35 -6.43
C GLY A 817 -1.57 -49.89 -6.17
N GLY A 818 -1.28 -49.56 -4.91
CA GLY A 818 -1.05 -48.20 -4.39
C GLY A 818 0.36 -47.58 -4.55
N ALA A 819 0.44 -46.31 -4.09
CA ALA A 819 1.52 -45.64 -3.34
C ALA A 819 2.42 -44.55 -4.01
N ARG A 820 2.23 -43.30 -3.52
CA ARG A 820 3.17 -42.28 -2.96
C ARG A 820 4.25 -41.53 -3.80
N TYR A 821 4.11 -40.18 -3.72
CA TYR A 821 5.07 -39.07 -3.46
C TYR A 821 5.83 -38.27 -4.56
N THR A 822 5.74 -36.92 -4.38
CA THR A 822 6.68 -35.79 -4.71
C THR A 822 6.93 -35.46 -6.19
N THR A 823 7.12 -34.24 -6.72
CA THR A 823 7.46 -32.83 -6.33
C THR A 823 6.95 -31.93 -7.51
N GLY A 824 6.51 -30.67 -7.40
CA GLY A 824 7.26 -29.45 -7.07
C GLY A 824 7.61 -28.59 -8.32
N ASN A 825 7.23 -27.30 -8.27
CA ASN A 825 7.67 -26.10 -9.03
C ASN A 825 6.83 -25.55 -10.20
N GLU A 826 6.09 -24.46 -9.91
CA GLU A 826 5.73 -23.38 -10.85
C GLU A 826 6.57 -22.11 -10.56
N PRO A 827 6.89 -21.27 -11.56
CA PRO A 827 7.69 -20.05 -11.40
C PRO A 827 6.85 -18.81 -11.00
N HIS A 828 7.39 -18.03 -10.06
CA HIS A 828 6.89 -16.74 -9.60
C HIS A 828 7.08 -15.61 -10.62
N ILE A 829 6.02 -14.81 -10.80
CA ILE A 829 6.01 -13.49 -11.45
C ILE A 829 6.27 -12.42 -10.37
N ILE A 830 7.17 -11.47 -10.66
CA ILE A 830 7.45 -10.31 -9.82
C ILE A 830 6.40 -9.22 -10.12
N GLU A 831 5.51 -8.95 -9.17
CA GLU A 831 4.60 -7.80 -9.21
C GLU A 831 5.33 -6.51 -8.81
N GLY A 832 5.02 -5.41 -9.52
CA GLY A 832 5.45 -4.06 -9.15
C GLY A 832 4.72 -3.54 -7.89
N PRO A 833 5.16 -2.43 -7.29
CA PRO A 833 4.64 -1.97 -6.02
C PRO A 833 3.17 -1.54 -6.14
N ASP A 834 2.32 -2.19 -5.34
CA ASP A 834 0.93 -1.87 -5.12
C ASP A 834 0.80 -0.77 -4.06
N PHE A 835 0.30 0.41 -4.47
CA PHE A 835 0.10 1.56 -3.60
C PHE A 835 -1.24 1.55 -2.85
N SER A 836 -2.04 0.48 -2.96
CA SER A 836 -3.28 0.32 -2.18
C SER A 836 -3.05 0.02 -0.69
N LYS A 837 -1.79 -0.21 -0.26
CA LYS A 837 -1.42 -0.64 1.10
C LYS A 837 -0.83 0.46 2.00
N ILE A 838 -0.95 1.74 1.62
CA ILE A 838 -0.52 2.85 2.49
C ILE A 838 -1.77 3.56 3.01
N THR A 839 -2.38 2.98 4.03
CA THR A 839 -3.46 3.59 4.80
C THR A 839 -2.92 3.94 6.18
N THR A 840 -2.84 5.24 6.47
CA THR A 840 -2.45 5.91 7.73
C THR A 840 -0.94 6.09 8.01
N ILE A 841 -0.54 7.36 8.16
CA ILE A 841 0.72 7.80 8.79
C ILE A 841 0.37 9.02 9.65
N HIS A 842 0.11 8.83 10.93
CA HIS A 842 0.12 9.91 11.91
C HIS A 842 1.36 9.77 12.80
N GLY A 843 2.12 10.86 12.89
CA GLY A 843 3.27 10.97 13.79
C GLY A 843 4.52 11.46 13.08
N ASN A 844 4.70 12.79 13.05
CA ASN A 844 5.94 13.52 12.76
C ASN A 844 6.16 14.03 11.30
N PRO A 845 5.77 15.29 11.00
CA PRO A 845 5.95 15.93 9.68
C PRO A 845 7.41 16.03 9.20
N SER A 846 8.39 16.00 10.12
CA SER A 846 9.81 16.17 9.77
C SER A 846 10.42 14.98 9.02
N MET A 847 9.73 13.84 8.96
CA MET A 847 10.18 12.66 8.22
C MET A 847 9.80 12.71 6.73
N ILE A 848 8.80 13.52 6.35
CA ILE A 848 8.37 13.66 4.96
C ILE A 848 9.44 14.43 4.17
N ASP A 849 9.96 15.52 4.74
CA ASP A 849 11.02 16.31 4.10
C ASP A 849 12.33 15.50 4.01
N ALA A 850 12.65 14.73 5.06
CA ALA A 850 13.85 13.88 5.09
C ALA A 850 13.80 12.72 4.07
N GLU A 851 12.63 12.09 3.87
CA GLU A 851 12.49 10.97 2.94
C GLU A 851 12.28 11.45 1.49
N SER A 852 11.63 12.60 1.27
CA SER A 852 11.62 13.29 -0.03
C SER A 852 13.02 13.72 -0.46
N ASP A 853 13.82 14.27 0.45
CA ASP A 853 15.21 14.66 0.16
C ASP A 853 16.08 13.43 -0.15
N ARG A 854 15.86 12.33 0.56
CA ARG A 854 16.57 11.06 0.33
C ARG A 854 16.23 10.41 -1.00
N ILE A 855 14.95 10.42 -1.39
CA ILE A 855 14.47 9.92 -2.69
C ILE A 855 14.98 10.82 -3.82
N THR A 856 14.98 12.14 -3.63
CA THR A 856 15.53 13.10 -4.60
C THR A 856 17.04 12.92 -4.80
N LYS A 857 17.77 12.51 -3.75
CA LYS A 857 19.20 12.19 -3.81
C LYS A 857 19.48 10.88 -4.55
N LEU A 858 18.67 9.85 -4.32
CA LEU A 858 18.73 8.56 -5.02
C LEU A 858 18.39 8.68 -6.53
N ILE A 859 17.45 9.57 -6.89
CA ILE A 859 17.09 9.84 -8.29
C ILE A 859 18.19 10.62 -9.01
N LYS A 860 18.88 11.56 -8.33
CA LYS A 860 20.01 12.30 -8.91
C LYS A 860 21.27 11.45 -9.10
N GLU A 861 21.52 10.48 -8.22
CA GLU A 861 22.69 9.59 -8.31
C GLU A 861 22.51 8.45 -9.33
N GLY A 862 21.27 8.13 -9.73
CA GLY A 862 20.95 7.09 -10.72
C GLY A 862 20.99 7.50 -12.20
N ILE A 863 21.09 8.79 -12.53
CA ILE A 863 20.87 9.31 -13.91
C ILE A 863 22.15 9.77 -14.65
N THR A 864 23.34 9.74 -14.05
CA THR A 864 24.58 10.11 -14.78
C THR A 864 25.43 8.90 -15.15
N GLY A 865 25.09 8.27 -16.28
CA GLY A 865 26.00 7.40 -17.03
C GLY A 865 27.21 8.21 -17.55
N LYS A 866 28.42 7.71 -17.26
CA LYS A 866 29.72 8.32 -17.57
C LYS A 866 29.90 8.57 -19.09
N ALA A 867 30.00 9.84 -19.47
CA ALA A 867 30.62 10.25 -20.73
C ALA A 867 32.13 10.45 -20.54
N SER A 868 32.91 9.86 -21.43
CA SER A 868 34.36 10.00 -21.55
C SER A 868 34.75 11.46 -21.82
N ARG A 869 35.71 12.02 -21.06
CA ARG A 869 36.47 13.22 -21.43
C ARG A 869 37.95 13.13 -21.01
N ARG A 870 38.78 13.54 -21.97
CA ARG A 870 40.26 13.58 -22.04
C ARG A 870 40.94 14.33 -20.88
N PRO A 871 42.23 14.07 -20.61
CA PRO A 871 42.99 14.80 -19.60
C PRO A 871 43.46 16.17 -20.13
N PRO A 872 43.65 17.19 -19.27
CA PRO A 872 44.12 18.50 -19.70
C PRO A 872 45.65 18.56 -19.80
N ALA A 873 46.11 19.27 -20.83
CA ALA A 873 47.50 19.66 -20.99
C ALA A 873 47.79 21.04 -20.35
N GLY A 874 48.85 21.11 -19.55
CA GLY A 874 49.82 22.20 -19.65
C GLY A 874 49.84 23.26 -18.53
N MET A 875 50.74 23.08 -17.56
CA MET A 875 51.54 24.19 -17.01
C MET A 875 53.03 23.79 -16.96
N ARG A 876 53.89 24.78 -17.23
CA ARG A 876 55.26 24.67 -17.77
C ARG A 876 56.35 24.25 -16.77
N ARG A 877 57.33 23.53 -17.32
CA ARG A 877 58.81 23.58 -17.13
C ARG A 877 59.38 23.61 -15.70
N ALA A 878 60.09 22.52 -15.36
CA ALA A 878 61.45 22.59 -14.85
C ALA A 878 62.29 21.45 -15.46
N ARG A 879 63.46 21.80 -15.98
CA ARG A 879 64.43 20.93 -16.65
C ARG A 879 65.54 20.66 -15.65
N LEU A 880 65.85 19.40 -15.34
CA LEU A 880 67.18 19.02 -14.87
C LEU A 880 67.50 17.57 -15.20
N VAL A 881 68.64 17.43 -15.86
CA VAL A 881 69.25 16.25 -16.43
C VAL A 881 70.00 15.49 -15.34
N ARG A 882 69.96 14.14 -15.31
CA ARG A 882 71.18 13.32 -15.14
C ARG A 882 70.99 11.81 -15.43
N ARG A 883 71.75 11.42 -16.46
CA ARG A 883 72.42 10.16 -16.85
C ARG A 883 72.19 8.86 -16.04
N HIS A 884 72.08 7.79 -16.84
CA HIS A 884 72.28 6.37 -16.56
C HIS A 884 73.40 6.00 -15.57
N HIS A 885 73.14 4.96 -14.74
CA HIS A 885 73.96 3.75 -14.68
C HIS A 885 73.16 2.57 -14.08
N LYS A 886 73.01 1.48 -14.86
CA LYS A 886 72.95 0.08 -14.39
C LYS A 886 74.42 -0.36 -14.12
N PRO A 887 74.75 -1.39 -13.30
CA PRO A 887 74.24 -2.76 -13.48
C PRO A 887 74.12 -3.65 -12.22
N ARG A 888 73.50 -4.84 -12.44
CA ARG A 888 73.69 -6.18 -11.82
C ARG A 888 73.90 -6.26 -10.29
N GLN A 889 73.13 -7.03 -9.55
CA GLN A 889 72.81 -8.47 -9.68
C GLN A 889 71.39 -8.75 -9.22
#